data_AF-A0A8D7F3G3-F1
#
_entry.id   AF-A0A8D7F3G3-F1
#
_cell.length_a   1.000
_cell.length_b   1.000
_cell.length_c   1.000
_cell.angle_alpha   90.00
_cell.angle_beta   90.00
_cell.angle_gamma   90.00
#
_symmetry.space_group_name_H-M   'P 1'
#
loop_
_entity.id
_entity.type
_entity.pdbx_description
1 polymer ?
#
loop_
_entity_poly.entity_id
_entity_poly.type
_entity_poly.pdbx_seq_one_letter_code
_entity_poly.pdbx_strand_id
1 'polypeptide(L)'
;MTAMGFSGAISYRATAFIVAPLLVLVVIYGCLWPPGVPTAFFRLQNGANTMEITPKDELETALEGVAMENRTLIIAILNKAYVEQNAMLDLFLQSLGEGEDTEFLIDHLLFVAVDQRAFNRCRTLELHCYKLVTEGVDFSKEVFYMSDAFNNMMWRRTLFLRDVLRRGYSFIFTDMDVMWLRNPFSQLSRDGEDLQMSSDFYYGKPFNNSNFNTGFYFVTANKKTVALFDEWYAWRNNSKGMKEQDVLQKMKKEGAFTRLGLKVRYLETTYFSGFCQMSRDLRKVITVHANCCVSMKVKLIDLRSVLEAWKVSNSNGTSNATTTAWPPSSETSLYFACGQTEITPKDELEAALEAVAMENRTLIIAILNKAYVEQNAMLDLFLQSLGEGEDTELLVDHLLFVAVDQRAFNRCRTLELHCYNLVTEGVDFSKEVFYMSDAFNNMMWRRTLFLGDVLRRGYNFIFTDMDVMWLRNPFSQLYRDGEDLQISSDCYSCNPFDNSFFNTGFYFVTANNKTIALFDEWYARRNNSKGMKDQDVLQKMKREGAFTRLGLKVRALETTYFSGFCRMSQDLRKVITVHANCCGSMKAKLIDLRSVLEAWKNSEISLYFACGQTEITPKDELESALEGVAMENRTLIIAILNKAYVEQNAMLDLFLQSLGEGEDTEFLIDHLLFVAVDQRAFNRCRTLELHCYNLVTEGVDFSKEVFYMSDAFNNMMWRRTLFLGDVLRRGYNFIFTDMDVMWLRNPFSQLYRDGEYLQMSSDFYYGKPFDNSFFNTGFYFVTANNKTIALFDEWYAWRNNSKGMKDQDVLQKMKKEGAFTRLGLRVRALETTYFSGFCQMSQDLRKVITVHANCCASMKAKLIDLRSVLDAWKVNNSNGTSNATTTALYFACGQTEITRKDELEAALEGVAMENRTLIIAILNKAYVEQNAMLDLFLQSLREGEDTEFLIDHLLFVAVDQRAFNRCRTLELHCYNLVTEGVDFSKEVFYMSDAFNNMMWRRTLFLGDVLRRGYSFIFTDMDVMWLRNPFSQLSRDGEDLQMSSDFYYGKPFNNSNFNTGFYFVTANKKTVALFDEWYAWRNNLKGMKEQDVLQKMKKEGAFTRLGLKVRYLETAYFSGFCQMSQDLRKVITVHANCCASMKAKLIDLRSVLEAWKVSNSNGTSNATTTAWPPVKGICLHDTATKQHTATKH
;
A
#
# COMPACT_ATOMS: atom_id res chain seq x y z
N MET A 1 -0.20 51.91 -32.44
CA MET A 1 -0.50 52.81 -31.32
C MET A 1 0.64 52.65 -30.31
N THR A 2 1.74 53.40 -30.48
CA THR A 2 2.05 54.66 -29.74
C THR A 2 2.02 54.45 -28.22
N ALA A 3 3.20 54.26 -27.59
CA ALA A 3 4.09 55.32 -27.03
C ALA A 3 3.67 55.64 -25.57
N MET A 4 4.49 55.78 -24.54
CA MET A 4 5.92 56.10 -24.29
C MET A 4 6.24 55.56 -22.87
N GLY A 5 7.45 55.11 -22.51
CA GLY A 5 8.69 55.90 -22.29
C GLY A 5 8.79 56.27 -20.79
N PHE A 6 9.91 56.23 -20.06
CA PHE A 6 11.35 56.39 -20.33
C PHE A 6 12.10 55.89 -19.06
N SER A 7 13.19 55.09 -19.18
CA SER A 7 14.63 55.44 -19.07
C SER A 7 15.13 55.88 -17.68
N GLY A 8 16.36 55.59 -17.21
CA GLY A 8 17.59 55.07 -17.83
C GLY A 8 18.64 54.81 -16.71
N ALA A 9 19.54 53.84 -16.88
CA ALA A 9 20.94 53.94 -17.39
C ALA A 9 21.94 54.40 -16.29
N ILE A 10 23.12 53.78 -16.08
CA ILE A 10 24.38 53.82 -16.87
C ILE A 10 25.32 52.71 -16.26
N SER A 11 25.76 51.66 -16.99
CA SER A 11 26.99 51.48 -17.82
C SER A 11 28.33 51.39 -17.08
N TYR A 12 29.14 50.35 -17.38
CA TYR A 12 30.45 50.51 -18.05
C TYR A 12 30.99 49.16 -18.60
N ARG A 13 31.70 49.23 -19.73
CA ARG A 13 32.25 48.15 -20.56
C ARG A 13 33.77 48.32 -20.70
N ALA A 14 34.47 47.18 -20.86
CA ALA A 14 35.59 46.90 -21.78
C ALA A 14 37.10 47.11 -21.38
N THR A 15 37.82 45.97 -21.42
CA THR A 15 39.09 45.63 -22.14
C THR A 15 40.50 46.08 -21.66
N ALA A 16 41.30 45.06 -21.27
CA ALA A 16 42.53 44.54 -21.92
C ALA A 16 43.95 44.69 -21.29
N PHE A 17 44.72 43.58 -21.42
CA PHE A 17 46.18 43.40 -21.62
C PHE A 17 47.19 43.16 -20.45
N ILE A 18 47.87 42.00 -20.56
CA ILE A 18 49.30 41.66 -20.33
C ILE A 18 49.70 40.69 -19.17
N VAL A 19 49.97 39.44 -19.60
CA VAL A 19 51.18 38.56 -19.41
C VAL A 19 51.72 38.21 -18.00
N ALA A 20 51.86 36.89 -17.80
CA ALA A 20 52.51 36.08 -16.74
C ALA A 20 54.04 36.36 -16.56
N PRO A 21 54.85 35.62 -15.75
CA PRO A 21 54.63 34.49 -14.82
C PRO A 21 55.43 34.60 -13.48
N LEU A 22 55.29 33.65 -12.54
CA LEU A 22 56.33 33.37 -11.50
C LEU A 22 56.13 31.96 -10.89
N LEU A 23 56.57 30.96 -11.65
CA LEU A 23 57.16 29.72 -11.13
C LEU A 23 58.67 29.84 -11.36
N VAL A 24 59.47 29.20 -10.51
CA VAL A 24 60.95 29.11 -10.50
C VAL A 24 61.63 30.11 -9.55
N LEU A 25 61.84 29.69 -8.30
CA LEU A 25 63.01 30.01 -7.46
C LEU A 25 63.03 29.08 -6.22
N VAL A 26 63.08 27.76 -6.47
CA VAL A 26 63.25 26.70 -5.44
C VAL A 26 64.69 26.15 -5.40
N VAL A 27 65.64 26.69 -6.16
CA VAL A 27 67.01 26.18 -6.10
C VAL A 27 67.97 27.36 -6.08
N ILE A 28 68.97 27.29 -5.19
CA ILE A 28 70.09 28.21 -4.99
C ILE A 28 69.80 29.37 -4.00
N TYR A 29 69.73 29.06 -2.71
CA TYR A 29 70.50 29.80 -1.68
C TYR A 29 70.65 28.91 -0.45
N GLY A 30 71.47 27.86 -0.62
CA GLY A 30 72.08 27.16 0.50
C GLY A 30 73.36 27.88 0.93
N CYS A 31 73.54 27.92 2.25
CA CYS A 31 74.81 27.85 2.97
C CYS A 31 75.74 29.08 2.95
N LEU A 32 75.76 29.79 4.09
CA LEU A 32 76.95 30.32 4.79
C LEU A 32 76.48 30.65 6.23
N TRP A 33 76.81 29.95 7.32
CA TRP A 33 77.73 28.84 7.56
C TRP A 33 77.49 28.18 8.96
N PRO A 34 78.13 27.03 9.27
CA PRO A 34 77.77 26.01 10.30
C PRO A 34 78.71 26.11 11.54
N PRO A 35 79.09 25.04 12.33
CA PRO A 35 78.51 23.72 12.66
C PRO A 35 78.52 23.38 14.20
N GLY A 36 77.88 22.28 14.63
CA GLY A 36 78.19 21.63 15.93
C GLY A 36 77.15 20.66 16.51
N VAL A 37 77.21 19.38 16.14
CA VAL A 37 76.52 18.17 16.69
C VAL A 37 77.61 17.40 17.51
N PRO A 38 77.41 16.41 18.44
CA PRO A 38 76.32 15.42 18.53
C PRO A 38 75.94 14.80 19.92
N THR A 39 74.86 13.99 19.91
CA THR A 39 74.53 12.79 20.73
C THR A 39 74.61 12.83 22.27
N ALA A 40 73.45 12.74 22.93
CA ALA A 40 73.09 11.75 23.95
C ALA A 40 71.99 12.30 24.87
N PHE A 41 70.74 11.85 24.75
CA PHE A 41 69.80 11.82 25.88
C PHE A 41 68.85 10.62 25.73
N PHE A 42 69.35 9.45 26.15
CA PHE A 42 68.53 8.35 26.62
C PHE A 42 68.10 8.64 28.07
N ARG A 43 66.78 8.69 28.31
CA ARG A 43 66.04 7.92 29.35
C ARG A 43 64.68 8.60 29.58
N LEU A 44 63.59 8.04 29.07
CA LEU A 44 62.75 7.05 29.77
C LEU A 44 62.37 7.49 31.20
N GLN A 45 61.16 8.04 31.34
CA GLN A 45 60.22 7.51 32.33
C GLN A 45 58.75 7.75 31.92
N ASN A 46 58.08 6.61 31.77
CA ASN A 46 56.71 6.30 31.38
C ASN A 46 55.58 7.21 31.88
N GLY A 47 54.64 7.45 30.97
CA GLY A 47 53.28 7.92 31.24
C GLY A 47 52.46 8.06 29.96
N ALA A 48 52.48 7.04 29.09
CA ALA A 48 51.66 7.02 27.89
C ALA A 48 50.18 6.86 28.25
N ASN A 49 49.39 7.92 28.03
CA ASN A 49 47.97 7.77 27.69
C ASN A 49 47.84 8.25 26.25
N THR A 50 47.90 7.30 25.33
CA THR A 50 47.46 7.45 23.94
C THR A 50 45.99 7.89 23.95
N MET A 51 45.70 9.11 23.49
CA MET A 51 44.35 9.49 23.07
C MET A 51 44.00 8.66 21.83
N GLU A 52 43.22 7.60 22.02
CA GLU A 52 42.52 6.91 20.94
C GLU A 52 41.57 7.90 20.26
N ILE A 53 41.84 8.21 18.99
CA ILE A 53 40.84 8.84 18.12
C ILE A 53 39.89 7.73 17.67
N THR A 54 38.83 7.48 18.45
CA THR A 54 37.73 6.62 18.02
C THR A 54 37.00 7.26 16.83
N PRO A 55 36.69 6.52 15.75
CA PRO A 55 35.84 7.01 14.67
C PRO A 55 34.50 7.46 15.24
N LYS A 56 34.16 8.74 15.10
CA LYS A 56 32.87 9.28 15.54
C LYS A 56 31.77 8.71 14.64
N ASP A 57 30.76 8.09 15.24
CA ASP A 57 29.57 7.66 14.52
C ASP A 57 28.62 8.85 14.25
N GLU A 58 27.61 8.63 13.42
CA GLU A 58 26.65 9.65 13.00
C GLU A 58 25.90 10.28 14.19
N LEU A 59 25.61 9.49 15.24
CA LEU A 59 24.96 9.98 16.44
C LEU A 59 25.89 10.89 17.24
N GLU A 60 27.15 10.49 17.43
CA GLU A 60 28.14 11.34 18.10
C GLU A 60 28.29 12.69 17.40
N THR A 61 28.33 12.68 16.06
CA THR A 61 28.41 13.91 15.25
C THR A 61 27.18 14.80 15.44
N ALA A 62 25.98 14.20 15.48
CA ALA A 62 24.74 14.92 15.72
C ALA A 62 24.67 15.52 17.13
N LEU A 63 25.15 14.80 18.15
CA LEU A 63 25.17 15.26 19.54
C LEU A 63 26.17 16.41 19.73
N GLU A 64 27.39 16.29 19.19
CA GLU A 64 28.40 17.37 19.26
C GLU A 64 27.93 18.65 18.56
N GLY A 65 27.17 18.51 17.47
CA GLY A 65 26.68 19.65 16.70
C GLY A 65 25.64 20.52 17.41
N VAL A 66 25.00 20.01 18.47
CA VAL A 66 23.97 20.74 19.24
C VAL A 66 24.34 20.94 20.72
N ALA A 67 25.39 20.28 21.20
CA ALA A 67 25.74 20.30 22.61
C ALA A 67 26.24 21.68 23.06
N MET A 68 25.74 22.14 24.20
CA MET A 68 26.28 23.28 24.94
C MET A 68 27.69 22.97 25.46
N GLU A 69 28.43 23.99 25.91
CA GLU A 69 29.81 23.84 26.43
C GLU A 69 29.96 22.77 27.52
N ASN A 70 28.93 22.58 28.34
CA ASN A 70 28.89 21.57 29.40
C ASN A 70 28.35 20.20 28.94
N ARG A 71 28.30 19.94 27.62
CA ARG A 71 27.74 18.74 26.99
C ARG A 71 26.26 18.49 27.34
N THR A 72 25.50 19.56 27.54
CA THR A 72 24.04 19.50 27.68
C THR A 72 23.37 19.80 26.34
N LEU A 73 22.33 19.06 25.99
CA LEU A 73 21.50 19.34 24.81
C LEU A 73 20.01 19.18 25.12
N ILE A 74 19.16 19.60 24.20
CA ILE A 74 17.71 19.36 24.27
C ILE A 74 17.35 18.31 23.22
N ILE A 75 16.49 17.37 23.56
CA ILE A 75 16.07 16.28 22.67
C ILE A 75 14.55 16.27 22.59
N ALA A 76 14.03 16.33 21.36
CA ALA A 76 12.62 16.14 21.06
C ALA A 76 12.46 15.03 20.00
N ILE A 77 11.49 14.14 20.19
CA ILE A 77 11.24 13.03 19.25
C ILE A 77 9.96 13.33 18.45
N LEU A 78 10.04 13.20 17.13
CA LEU A 78 8.92 13.45 16.23
C LEU A 78 8.68 12.29 15.25
N ASN A 79 7.44 12.19 14.81
CA ASN A 79 6.97 11.30 13.75
C ASN A 79 6.13 12.10 12.73
N LYS A 80 5.60 11.42 11.73
CA LYS A 80 4.79 11.97 10.64
C LYS A 80 3.64 12.84 11.16
N ALA A 81 2.95 12.41 12.22
CA ALA A 81 1.78 13.11 12.76
C ALA A 81 2.14 14.51 13.30
N TYR A 82 3.36 14.72 13.78
CA TYR A 82 3.81 16.01 14.32
C TYR A 82 4.26 17.00 13.23
N VAL A 83 4.42 16.57 11.97
CA VAL A 83 5.02 17.36 10.87
C VAL A 83 4.10 17.66 9.68
N GLU A 84 2.81 17.35 9.77
CA GLU A 84 1.84 17.70 8.73
C GLU A 84 1.53 19.22 8.70
N GLN A 85 0.75 19.71 7.72
CA GLN A 85 0.49 21.15 7.60
C GLN A 85 -0.27 21.69 8.82
N ASN A 86 0.18 22.82 9.41
CA ASN A 86 -0.35 23.42 10.65
C ASN A 86 -0.24 22.51 11.88
N ALA A 87 0.77 21.63 11.93
CA ALA A 87 0.93 20.61 12.97
C ALA A 87 1.74 21.09 14.20
N MET A 88 1.99 20.16 15.12
CA MET A 88 2.59 20.40 16.43
C MET A 88 4.02 20.94 16.38
N LEU A 89 4.82 20.51 15.40
CA LEU A 89 6.20 21.00 15.22
C LEU A 89 6.22 22.51 14.98
N ASP A 90 5.32 23.02 14.14
CA ASP A 90 5.27 24.45 13.82
C ASP A 90 4.91 25.25 15.09
N LEU A 91 3.95 24.77 15.90
CA LEU A 91 3.56 25.42 17.15
C LEU A 91 4.66 25.37 18.23
N PHE A 92 5.35 24.23 18.34
CA PHE A 92 6.48 24.04 19.25
C PHE A 92 7.61 25.02 18.93
N LEU A 93 8.02 25.13 17.66
CA LEU A 93 9.03 26.08 17.21
C LEU A 93 8.59 27.53 17.40
N GLN A 94 7.33 27.83 17.12
CA GLN A 94 6.77 29.16 17.38
C GLN A 94 6.84 29.52 18.86
N SER A 95 6.58 28.58 19.77
CA SER A 95 6.70 28.84 21.21
C SER A 95 8.12 29.24 21.61
N LEU A 96 9.15 28.55 21.07
CA LEU A 96 10.55 28.88 21.32
C LEU A 96 10.95 30.26 20.76
N GLY A 97 10.42 30.64 19.59
CA GLY A 97 10.69 31.95 18.99
C GLY A 97 9.99 33.11 19.70
N GLU A 98 8.81 32.88 20.27
CA GLU A 98 8.01 33.90 20.98
C GLU A 98 8.28 33.93 22.51
N GLY A 99 9.02 32.94 23.02
CA GLY A 99 9.35 32.82 24.44
C GLY A 99 10.46 33.76 24.89
N GLU A 100 10.50 34.03 26.20
CA GLU A 100 11.49 34.90 26.84
C GLU A 100 12.81 34.13 27.05
N ASP A 101 13.87 34.54 26.35
CA ASP A 101 15.21 33.91 26.41
C ASP A 101 15.20 32.43 25.95
N THR A 102 14.38 32.09 24.95
CA THR A 102 14.27 30.70 24.44
C THR A 102 14.73 30.50 23.00
N GLU A 103 14.83 31.55 22.19
CA GLU A 103 15.13 31.42 20.75
C GLU A 103 16.48 30.73 20.49
N PHE A 104 17.52 31.10 21.24
CA PHE A 104 18.86 30.50 21.11
C PHE A 104 18.90 29.00 21.45
N LEU A 105 17.88 28.48 22.15
CA LEU A 105 17.81 27.06 22.50
C LEU A 105 17.50 26.18 21.28
N ILE A 106 17.01 26.75 20.19
CA ILE A 106 16.78 26.04 18.92
C ILE A 106 18.10 25.48 18.38
N ASP A 107 19.21 26.20 18.53
CA ASP A 107 20.56 25.75 18.12
C ASP A 107 21.08 24.57 18.96
N HIS A 108 20.47 24.35 20.13
CA HIS A 108 20.83 23.27 21.05
C HIS A 108 19.79 22.13 21.09
N LEU A 109 18.84 22.13 20.14
CA LEU A 109 17.74 21.18 20.08
C LEU A 109 17.96 20.13 18.98
N LEU A 110 18.13 18.87 19.40
CA LEU A 110 18.16 17.72 18.50
C LEU A 110 16.76 17.13 18.30
N PHE A 111 16.26 17.25 17.09
CA PHE A 111 15.02 16.61 16.63
C PHE A 111 15.30 15.19 16.14
N VAL A 112 14.80 14.20 16.85
CA VAL A 112 14.99 12.79 16.55
C VAL A 112 13.75 12.26 15.82
N ALA A 113 13.88 12.07 14.51
CA ALA A 113 12.80 11.62 13.66
C ALA A 113 12.74 10.09 13.57
N VAL A 114 11.58 9.51 13.89
CA VAL A 114 11.35 8.04 13.84
C VAL A 114 10.81 7.53 12.51
N ASP A 115 10.50 8.43 11.57
CA ASP A 115 10.12 8.10 10.20
C ASP A 115 10.71 9.08 9.17
N GLN A 116 10.65 8.69 7.89
CA GLN A 116 11.26 9.44 6.80
C GLN A 116 10.58 10.80 6.55
N ARG A 117 9.27 10.92 6.74
CA ARG A 117 8.54 12.18 6.46
C ARG A 117 8.83 13.22 7.54
N ALA A 118 8.88 12.80 8.80
CA ALA A 118 9.39 13.61 9.91
C ALA A 118 10.82 14.11 9.67
N PHE A 119 11.72 13.19 9.29
CA PHE A 119 13.11 13.54 9.02
C PHE A 119 13.26 14.54 7.87
N ASN A 120 12.50 14.33 6.78
CA ASN A 120 12.50 15.25 5.64
C ASN A 120 11.98 16.63 6.04
N ARG A 121 10.85 16.74 6.75
CA ARG A 121 10.32 18.04 7.20
C ARG A 121 11.32 18.76 8.10
N CYS A 122 11.89 18.06 9.07
CA CYS A 122 12.89 18.61 9.97
C CYS A 122 14.09 19.19 9.19
N ARG A 123 14.60 18.46 8.20
CA ARG A 123 15.69 18.92 7.32
C ARG A 123 15.27 20.09 6.42
N THR A 124 14.04 20.12 5.93
CA THR A 124 13.50 21.23 5.12
C THR A 124 13.40 22.52 5.93
N LEU A 125 13.19 22.43 7.24
CA LEU A 125 13.19 23.57 8.16
C LEU A 125 14.60 23.95 8.64
N GLU A 126 15.65 23.34 8.09
CA GLU A 126 17.06 23.59 8.43
C GLU A 126 17.40 23.37 9.92
N LEU A 127 16.65 22.48 10.59
CA LEU A 127 16.86 22.14 11.99
C LEU A 127 17.93 21.06 12.18
N HIS A 128 18.40 20.89 13.42
CA HIS A 128 19.29 19.78 13.79
C HIS A 128 18.50 18.47 13.92
N CYS A 129 18.63 17.59 12.91
CA CYS A 129 17.81 16.38 12.80
C CYS A 129 18.65 15.10 12.82
N TYR A 130 18.23 14.12 13.62
CA TYR A 130 18.78 12.76 13.63
C TYR A 130 17.71 11.74 13.25
N LYS A 131 18.01 10.82 12.32
CA LYS A 131 17.07 9.77 11.90
C LYS A 131 17.26 8.54 12.77
N LEU A 132 16.28 8.21 13.60
CA LEU A 132 16.32 7.00 14.42
C LEU A 132 15.87 5.80 13.58
N VAL A 133 16.82 4.94 13.18
CA VAL A 133 16.52 3.72 12.42
C VAL A 133 15.74 2.73 13.30
N THR A 134 14.60 2.25 12.82
CA THR A 134 13.76 1.25 13.50
C THR A 134 13.67 -0.02 12.65
N GLU A 135 14.31 -1.10 13.10
CA GLU A 135 14.20 -2.40 12.44
C GLU A 135 12.79 -2.97 12.61
N GLY A 136 12.10 -3.24 11.50
CA GLY A 136 10.91 -4.09 11.48
C GLY A 136 9.58 -3.46 11.90
N VAL A 137 9.50 -2.15 12.19
CA VAL A 137 8.23 -1.46 12.49
C VAL A 137 8.19 -0.11 11.78
N ASP A 138 7.13 0.11 11.00
CA ASP A 138 6.83 1.37 10.32
C ASP A 138 6.00 2.28 11.25
N PHE A 139 6.62 3.35 11.76
CA PHE A 139 5.97 4.36 12.62
C PHE A 139 5.34 5.52 11.81
N SER A 140 5.18 5.37 10.48
CA SER A 140 4.57 6.39 9.62
C SER A 140 3.03 6.44 9.67
N LYS A 141 2.39 5.60 10.51
CA LYS A 141 0.94 5.58 10.75
C LYS A 141 0.60 6.21 12.10
N GLU A 142 -0.63 6.69 12.27
CA GLU A 142 -1.11 7.15 13.59
C GLU A 142 -0.93 6.04 14.64
N VAL A 143 -0.18 6.35 15.69
CA VAL A 143 0.16 5.40 16.76
C VAL A 143 -0.77 5.67 17.95
N PHE A 144 -1.85 4.90 18.08
CA PHE A 144 -2.84 5.06 19.14
C PHE A 144 -2.22 4.87 20.53
N TYR A 145 -2.57 5.76 21.46
CA TYR A 145 -2.14 5.70 22.86
C TYR A 145 -2.38 4.30 23.46
N MET A 146 -1.38 3.75 24.16
CA MET A 146 -1.35 2.39 24.74
C MET A 146 -1.40 1.21 23.75
N SER A 147 -1.30 1.42 22.44
CA SER A 147 -1.12 0.32 21.47
C SER A 147 0.25 -0.37 21.62
N ASP A 148 0.38 -1.59 21.10
CA ASP A 148 1.68 -2.29 21.06
C ASP A 148 2.73 -1.48 20.26
N ALA A 149 2.30 -0.79 19.20
CA ALA A 149 3.15 0.13 18.44
C ALA A 149 3.58 1.36 19.26
N PHE A 150 2.68 1.94 20.06
CA PHE A 150 2.99 3.05 20.98
C PHE A 150 4.04 2.64 22.01
N ASN A 151 3.81 1.52 22.68
CA ASN A 151 4.73 1.01 23.69
C ASN A 151 6.11 0.70 23.08
N ASN A 152 6.16 0.07 21.89
CA ASN A 152 7.41 -0.20 21.19
C ASN A 152 8.17 1.09 20.82
N MET A 153 7.46 2.14 20.38
CA MET A 153 8.04 3.45 20.10
C MET A 153 8.63 4.10 21.36
N MET A 154 7.91 4.08 22.48
CA MET A 154 8.37 4.63 23.76
C MET A 154 9.58 3.87 24.33
N TRP A 155 9.62 2.55 24.17
CA TRP A 155 10.81 1.76 24.54
C TRP A 155 12.00 2.08 23.65
N ARG A 156 11.78 2.32 22.35
CA ARG A 156 12.85 2.74 21.42
C ARG A 156 13.39 4.13 21.77
N ARG A 157 12.53 5.07 22.18
CA ARG A 157 12.95 6.35 22.77
C ARG A 157 13.85 6.12 23.98
N THR A 158 13.41 5.29 24.93
CA THR A 158 14.16 5.03 26.17
C THR A 158 15.54 4.45 25.87
N LEU A 159 15.63 3.56 24.88
CA LEU A 159 16.89 3.01 24.39
C LEU A 159 17.83 4.09 23.81
N PHE A 160 17.30 4.96 22.96
CA PHE A 160 18.06 6.05 22.36
C PHE A 160 18.61 7.00 23.42
N LEU A 161 17.76 7.42 24.35
CA LEU A 161 18.14 8.34 25.44
C LEU A 161 19.19 7.72 26.37
N ARG A 162 19.13 6.40 26.61
CA ARG A 162 20.19 5.67 27.31
C ARG A 162 21.53 5.79 26.58
N ASP A 163 21.53 5.63 25.26
CA ASP A 163 22.76 5.68 24.46
C ASP A 163 23.39 7.08 24.47
N VAL A 164 22.59 8.14 24.55
CA VAL A 164 23.06 9.52 24.78
C VAL A 164 23.74 9.65 26.16
N LEU A 165 23.13 9.14 27.24
CA LEU A 165 23.74 9.16 28.58
C LEU A 165 25.07 8.39 28.62
N ARG A 166 25.16 7.25 27.92
CA ARG A 166 26.39 6.43 27.86
C ARG A 166 27.55 7.16 27.19
N ARG A 167 27.26 8.10 26.29
CA ARG A 167 28.24 8.97 25.61
C ARG A 167 28.65 10.18 26.46
N GLY A 168 28.05 10.34 27.65
CA GLY A 168 28.40 11.40 28.59
C GLY A 168 27.68 12.73 28.35
N TYR A 169 26.64 12.75 27.52
CA TYR A 169 25.82 13.95 27.32
C TYR A 169 24.66 14.00 28.31
N SER A 170 24.53 15.12 29.01
CA SER A 170 23.34 15.43 29.79
C SER A 170 22.27 15.98 28.86
N PHE A 171 20.98 15.79 29.14
CA PHE A 171 19.97 16.36 28.26
C PHE A 171 18.67 16.73 28.97
N ILE A 172 17.99 17.71 28.39
CA ILE A 172 16.56 17.93 28.60
C ILE A 172 15.83 17.12 27.53
N PHE A 173 14.96 16.20 27.96
CA PHE A 173 13.98 15.60 27.06
C PHE A 173 12.68 16.40 27.15
N THR A 174 12.09 16.68 25.98
CA THR A 174 10.79 17.36 25.87
C THR A 174 9.94 16.66 24.80
N ASP A 175 8.67 16.41 25.13
CA ASP A 175 7.68 16.02 24.13
C ASP A 175 7.33 17.23 23.25
N MET A 176 6.80 16.95 22.05
CA MET A 176 6.45 17.97 21.04
C MET A 176 5.27 18.85 21.45
N ASP A 177 4.48 18.43 22.44
CA ASP A 177 3.32 19.12 22.98
C ASP A 177 3.64 19.85 24.31
N VAL A 178 4.89 20.26 24.46
CA VAL A 178 5.36 21.15 25.54
C VAL A 178 5.72 22.49 24.94
N MET A 179 5.01 23.55 25.32
CA MET A 179 5.33 24.92 24.91
C MET A 179 6.43 25.48 25.81
N TRP A 180 7.43 26.13 25.21
CA TRP A 180 8.54 26.75 25.92
C TRP A 180 8.32 28.26 25.93
N LEU A 181 7.95 28.83 27.08
CA LEU A 181 7.64 30.25 27.23
C LEU A 181 8.80 31.03 27.88
N ARG A 182 9.65 30.36 28.66
CA ARG A 182 10.88 30.95 29.23
C ARG A 182 12.01 29.94 29.25
N ASN A 183 13.24 30.42 29.39
CA ASN A 183 14.42 29.58 29.58
C ASN A 183 14.33 28.67 30.83
N PRO A 184 14.25 27.33 30.69
CA PRO A 184 14.10 26.44 31.85
C PRO A 184 15.36 26.28 32.69
N PHE A 185 16.54 26.61 32.15
CA PHE A 185 17.79 26.52 32.91
C PHE A 185 17.84 27.49 34.10
N SER A 186 16.95 28.49 34.14
CA SER A 186 16.79 29.41 35.27
C SER A 186 16.20 28.73 36.53
N GLN A 187 15.47 27.62 36.38
CA GLN A 187 14.83 26.90 37.50
C GLN A 187 15.32 25.45 37.67
N LEU A 188 16.05 24.91 36.69
CA LEU A 188 16.70 23.62 36.82
C LEU A 188 17.96 23.74 37.67
N SER A 189 18.08 22.89 38.69
CA SER A 189 19.29 22.85 39.51
C SER A 189 20.48 22.31 38.73
N ARG A 190 21.67 22.84 38.97
CA ARG A 190 22.92 22.29 38.40
C ARG A 190 23.79 21.60 39.44
N ASP A 191 23.37 21.61 40.71
CA ASP A 191 24.19 21.21 41.86
C ASP A 191 23.70 19.91 42.50
N GLY A 192 23.93 18.79 41.81
CA GLY A 192 23.99 17.46 42.42
C GLY A 192 22.72 16.60 42.35
N GLU A 193 21.64 17.02 41.68
CA GLU A 193 20.52 16.13 41.32
C GLU A 193 20.83 15.30 40.05
N ASP A 194 20.47 14.02 40.09
CA ASP A 194 20.69 13.07 39.00
C ASP A 194 19.59 13.16 37.92
N LEU A 195 18.34 13.39 38.34
CA LEU A 195 17.16 13.48 37.48
C LEU A 195 16.19 14.54 38.03
N GLN A 196 15.74 15.46 37.17
CA GLN A 196 14.73 16.47 37.50
C GLN A 196 13.57 16.35 36.53
N MET A 197 12.40 15.94 37.01
CA MET A 197 11.31 15.54 36.13
C MET A 197 9.99 16.23 36.50
N SER A 198 9.23 16.58 35.46
CA SER A 198 7.87 17.09 35.62
C SER A 198 6.95 16.08 36.30
N SER A 199 5.83 16.56 36.83
CA SER A 199 4.82 15.76 37.51
C SER A 199 3.44 16.22 37.09
N ASP A 200 2.50 15.30 36.99
CA ASP A 200 1.10 15.66 36.69
C ASP A 200 0.47 16.46 37.83
N PHE A 201 0.88 16.17 39.07
CA PHE A 201 0.50 16.91 40.28
C PHE A 201 1.71 17.09 41.19
N TYR A 202 1.93 18.31 41.66
CA TYR A 202 3.02 18.68 42.57
C TYR A 202 2.50 18.88 44.00
N TYR A 203 2.95 18.01 44.92
CA TYR A 203 2.51 17.99 46.32
C TYR A 203 3.38 18.87 47.26
N GLY A 204 3.87 20.01 46.76
CA GLY A 204 4.44 21.08 47.57
C GLY A 204 5.89 20.89 48.08
N LYS A 205 6.58 19.80 47.74
CA LYS A 205 8.00 19.58 48.11
C LYS A 205 8.80 18.93 46.96
N PRO A 206 10.02 19.40 46.66
CA PRO A 206 10.79 18.99 45.48
C PRO A 206 11.35 17.57 45.54
N PHE A 207 11.36 16.91 46.70
CA PHE A 207 11.83 15.52 46.87
C PHE A 207 10.72 14.56 47.35
N ASN A 208 9.47 15.04 47.36
CA ASN A 208 8.34 14.24 47.84
C ASN A 208 7.83 13.29 46.75
N ASN A 209 7.16 12.21 47.14
CA ASN A 209 6.84 11.08 46.26
C ASN A 209 5.71 11.39 45.25
N SER A 210 5.91 12.32 44.31
CA SER A 210 4.96 12.67 43.25
C SER A 210 4.94 11.64 42.10
N ASN A 211 3.88 11.65 41.29
CA ASN A 211 3.82 10.85 40.07
C ASN A 211 4.65 11.52 38.98
N PHE A 212 5.53 10.74 38.36
CA PHE A 212 6.38 11.19 37.28
C PHE A 212 5.59 11.43 35.99
N ASN A 213 5.90 12.52 35.29
CA ASN A 213 5.48 12.78 33.92
C ASN A 213 6.73 12.74 33.02
N THR A 214 6.70 11.92 31.97
CA THR A 214 7.87 11.71 31.09
C THR A 214 7.92 12.67 29.89
N GLY A 215 7.05 13.67 29.82
CA GLY A 215 7.02 14.64 28.72
C GLY A 215 7.97 15.81 28.89
N PHE A 216 8.48 16.07 30.10
CA PHE A 216 9.59 17.00 30.31
C PHE A 216 10.47 16.55 31.47
N TYR A 217 11.77 16.37 31.22
CA TYR A 217 12.75 16.12 32.28
C TYR A 217 14.18 16.46 31.88
N PHE A 218 14.97 16.86 32.87
CA PHE A 218 16.42 17.06 32.76
C PHE A 218 17.15 15.93 33.46
N VAL A 219 18.11 15.30 32.78
CA VAL A 219 18.91 14.20 33.33
C VAL A 219 20.40 14.47 33.13
N THR A 220 21.17 14.27 34.20
CA THR A 220 22.63 14.44 34.17
C THR A 220 23.29 13.12 33.82
N ALA A 221 24.25 13.14 32.90
CA ALA A 221 25.02 11.95 32.54
C ALA A 221 25.95 11.52 33.68
N ASN A 222 25.62 10.40 34.32
CA ASN A 222 26.48 9.77 35.31
C ASN A 222 26.19 8.26 35.40
N LYS A 223 27.00 7.52 36.18
CA LYS A 223 26.87 6.06 36.28
C LYS A 223 25.50 5.61 36.82
N LYS A 224 24.85 6.40 37.68
CA LYS A 224 23.56 6.07 38.27
C LYS A 224 22.41 6.24 37.26
N THR A 225 22.43 7.33 36.49
CA THR A 225 21.39 7.60 35.48
C THR A 225 21.49 6.64 34.29
N VAL A 226 22.71 6.27 33.87
CA VAL A 226 22.90 5.19 32.89
C VAL A 226 22.32 3.87 33.41
N ALA A 227 22.60 3.50 34.67
CA ALA A 227 22.06 2.29 35.29
C ALA A 227 20.52 2.31 35.38
N LEU A 228 19.93 3.46 35.72
CA LEU A 228 18.47 3.64 35.73
C LEU A 228 17.86 3.34 34.36
N PHE A 229 18.40 3.94 33.29
CA PHE A 229 17.86 3.76 31.95
C PHE A 229 18.10 2.33 31.41
N ASP A 230 19.20 1.68 31.80
CA ASP A 230 19.45 0.27 31.50
C ASP A 230 18.41 -0.66 32.14
N GLU A 231 18.15 -0.49 33.44
CA GLU A 231 17.10 -1.24 34.12
C GLU A 231 15.73 -0.93 33.52
N TRP A 232 15.42 0.34 33.30
CA TRP A 232 14.14 0.78 32.75
C TRP A 232 13.86 0.13 31.39
N TYR A 233 14.84 0.13 30.48
CA TYR A 233 14.71 -0.52 29.18
C TYR A 233 14.65 -2.06 29.26
N ALA A 234 15.29 -2.68 30.25
CA ALA A 234 15.24 -4.13 30.44
C ALA A 234 13.84 -4.61 30.88
N TRP A 235 13.09 -3.78 31.60
CA TRP A 235 11.74 -4.09 32.06
C TRP A 235 10.69 -4.25 30.93
N ARG A 236 11.00 -3.81 29.70
CA ARG A 236 10.11 -3.93 28.54
C ARG A 236 9.53 -5.35 28.32
N ASN A 237 10.32 -6.38 28.64
CA ASN A 237 9.92 -7.78 28.47
C ASN A 237 8.96 -8.28 29.57
N ASN A 238 8.89 -7.56 30.69
CA ASN A 238 8.13 -7.94 31.89
C ASN A 238 6.98 -6.96 32.21
N SER A 239 6.65 -6.07 31.28
CA SER A 239 5.72 -4.94 31.50
C SER A 239 4.51 -4.96 30.56
N LYS A 240 3.99 -6.15 30.22
CA LYS A 240 2.85 -6.29 29.30
C LYS A 240 1.64 -5.49 29.82
N GLY A 241 1.14 -4.58 28.99
CA GLY A 241 0.01 -3.69 29.31
C GLY A 241 0.35 -2.42 30.10
N MET A 242 1.63 -2.15 30.37
CA MET A 242 2.09 -0.91 31.03
C MET A 242 2.93 -0.07 30.07
N LYS A 243 2.73 1.26 30.06
CA LYS A 243 3.63 2.19 29.36
C LYS A 243 4.91 2.44 30.17
N GLU A 244 5.95 2.94 29.53
CA GLU A 244 7.26 3.21 30.13
C GLU A 244 7.19 4.09 31.38
N GLN A 245 6.35 5.13 31.40
CA GLN A 245 6.12 5.98 32.57
C GLN A 245 5.57 5.19 33.77
N ASP A 246 4.62 4.27 33.53
CA ASP A 246 4.03 3.42 34.58
C ASP A 246 5.06 2.44 35.12
N VAL A 247 5.93 1.92 34.25
CA VAL A 247 7.04 1.06 34.63
C VAL A 247 8.05 1.83 35.49
N LEU A 248 8.38 3.07 35.13
CA LEU A 248 9.28 3.90 35.92
C LEU A 248 8.70 4.19 37.31
N GLN A 249 7.40 4.48 37.37
CA GLN A 249 6.67 4.66 38.63
C GLN A 249 6.65 3.36 39.46
N LYS A 250 6.53 2.19 38.82
CA LYS A 250 6.60 0.89 39.48
C LYS A 250 8.00 0.59 40.01
N MET A 251 9.05 0.78 39.21
CA MET A 251 10.44 0.61 39.62
C MET A 251 10.79 1.50 40.83
N LYS A 252 10.27 2.74 40.83
CA LYS A 252 10.39 3.65 41.97
C LYS A 252 9.72 3.07 43.22
N LYS A 253 8.47 2.59 43.12
CA LYS A 253 7.74 1.95 44.24
C LYS A 253 8.46 0.70 44.75
N GLU A 254 9.12 -0.06 43.87
CA GLU A 254 9.92 -1.24 44.19
C GLU A 254 11.34 -0.90 44.71
N GLY A 255 11.64 0.38 44.93
CA GLY A 255 12.88 0.83 45.57
C GLY A 255 14.10 0.93 44.66
N ALA A 256 13.94 0.83 43.34
CA ALA A 256 15.06 0.93 42.39
C ALA A 256 15.83 2.26 42.53
N PHE A 257 15.11 3.36 42.78
CA PHE A 257 15.70 4.70 42.88
C PHE A 257 16.58 4.84 44.13
N THR A 258 16.13 4.29 45.25
CA THR A 258 16.91 4.23 46.50
C THR A 258 18.11 3.29 46.35
N ARG A 259 17.91 2.12 45.73
CA ARG A 259 18.98 1.15 45.49
C ARG A 259 20.09 1.71 44.59
N LEU A 260 19.73 2.48 43.57
CA LEU A 260 20.68 3.17 42.68
C LEU A 260 21.27 4.46 43.29
N GLY A 261 20.79 4.88 44.46
CA GLY A 261 21.25 6.10 45.15
C GLY A 261 20.97 7.37 44.36
N LEU A 262 19.86 7.41 43.60
CA LEU A 262 19.50 8.54 42.74
C LEU A 262 18.93 9.71 43.55
N LYS A 263 19.45 10.91 43.28
CA LYS A 263 18.86 12.18 43.75
C LYS A 263 17.88 12.69 42.72
N VAL A 264 16.58 12.51 42.96
CA VAL A 264 15.52 12.89 42.02
C VAL A 264 14.71 14.05 42.56
N ARG A 265 14.60 15.13 41.75
CA ARG A 265 13.82 16.32 42.05
C ARG A 265 12.57 16.38 41.17
N TYR A 266 11.43 16.68 41.75
CA TYR A 266 10.18 16.92 41.05
C TYR A 266 10.07 18.41 40.75
N LEU A 267 9.75 18.73 39.51
CA LEU A 267 9.57 20.10 39.05
C LEU A 267 8.22 20.64 39.52
N GLU A 268 8.22 21.87 40.02
CA GLU A 268 7.01 22.53 40.52
C GLU A 268 6.12 22.99 39.36
N THR A 269 4.84 22.62 39.41
CA THR A 269 3.83 22.91 38.38
C THR A 269 3.50 24.41 38.24
N THR A 270 3.89 25.23 39.21
CA THR A 270 3.86 26.70 39.09
C THR A 270 4.76 27.22 37.96
N TYR A 271 5.91 26.57 37.75
CA TYR A 271 6.91 26.93 36.74
C TYR A 271 6.85 26.00 35.53
N PHE A 272 6.86 24.68 35.76
CA PHE A 272 6.73 23.67 34.73
C PHE A 272 5.27 23.22 34.67
N SER A 273 4.44 24.14 34.17
CA SER A 273 2.99 24.00 34.16
C SER A 273 2.57 22.89 33.21
N GLY A 274 1.39 22.35 33.46
CA GLY A 274 0.73 21.48 32.52
C GLY A 274 -0.77 21.48 32.78
N PHE A 275 -1.58 21.11 31.81
CA PHE A 275 -3.03 21.15 31.97
C PHE A 275 -3.58 20.22 33.06
N CYS A 276 -2.87 19.15 33.47
CA CYS A 276 -3.27 18.38 34.68
C CYS A 276 -3.30 19.25 35.95
N GLN A 277 -2.40 20.25 36.04
CA GLN A 277 -2.32 21.21 37.14
C GLN A 277 -1.76 22.53 36.62
N MET A 278 -2.64 23.34 36.02
CA MET A 278 -2.23 24.58 35.35
C MET A 278 -1.84 25.67 36.36
N SER A 279 -0.72 26.34 36.10
CA SER A 279 -0.27 27.46 36.91
C SER A 279 -1.26 28.63 36.83
N ARG A 280 -1.57 29.24 37.98
CA ARG A 280 -2.44 30.41 38.07
C ARG A 280 -1.70 31.73 37.81
N ASP A 281 -0.37 31.70 37.76
CA ASP A 281 0.48 32.89 37.61
C ASP A 281 1.33 32.77 36.34
N LEU A 282 0.84 33.37 35.24
CA LEU A 282 1.49 33.36 33.93
C LEU A 282 2.92 33.91 33.97
N ARG A 283 3.24 34.79 34.92
CA ARG A 283 4.57 35.41 35.08
C ARG A 283 5.64 34.43 35.54
N LYS A 284 5.24 33.29 36.11
CA LYS A 284 6.15 32.25 36.61
C LYS A 284 6.31 31.08 35.64
N VAL A 285 5.40 30.95 34.67
CA VAL A 285 5.36 29.80 33.76
C VAL A 285 6.59 29.80 32.86
N ILE A 286 7.28 28.67 32.81
CA ILE A 286 8.45 28.41 31.96
C ILE A 286 8.04 27.50 30.83
N THR A 287 7.39 26.38 31.14
CA THR A 287 6.84 25.48 30.14
C THR A 287 5.37 25.20 30.41
N VAL A 288 4.63 24.87 29.36
CA VAL A 288 3.26 24.35 29.46
C VAL A 288 3.17 23.04 28.69
N HIS A 289 3.07 21.94 29.41
CA HIS A 289 2.86 20.62 28.82
C HIS A 289 1.37 20.36 28.61
N ALA A 290 1.00 19.86 27.44
CA ALA A 290 -0.33 19.34 27.15
C ALA A 290 -0.64 17.99 27.84
N ASN A 291 -0.25 17.85 29.11
CA ASN A 291 -0.56 16.66 29.91
C ASN A 291 -2.05 16.62 30.29
N CYS A 292 -2.62 15.43 30.45
CA CYS A 292 -4.07 15.23 30.62
C CYS A 292 -4.94 15.65 29.42
N CYS A 293 -4.37 15.69 28.20
CA CYS A 293 -5.11 15.79 26.94
C CYS A 293 -5.18 14.44 26.21
N VAL A 294 -6.37 14.05 25.71
CA VAL A 294 -6.58 12.74 25.06
C VAL A 294 -6.23 12.74 23.57
N SER A 295 -6.56 13.80 22.82
CA SER A 295 -6.40 13.83 21.35
C SER A 295 -5.45 14.92 20.87
N MET A 296 -4.80 14.69 19.72
CA MET A 296 -3.89 15.66 19.09
C MET A 296 -4.60 16.98 18.72
N LYS A 297 -5.86 16.89 18.26
CA LYS A 297 -6.68 18.07 17.92
C LYS A 297 -6.85 18.99 19.14
N VAL A 298 -7.18 18.40 20.30
CA VAL A 298 -7.38 19.16 21.54
C VAL A 298 -6.07 19.80 22.03
N LYS A 299 -4.95 19.04 21.99
CA LYS A 299 -3.61 19.58 22.32
C LYS A 299 -3.27 20.80 21.47
N LEU A 300 -3.52 20.74 20.17
CA LEU A 300 -3.25 21.86 19.25
C LEU A 300 -4.10 23.09 19.55
N ILE A 301 -5.38 22.93 19.87
CA ILE A 301 -6.28 24.05 20.19
C ILE A 301 -5.81 24.73 21.47
N ASP A 302 -5.66 23.97 22.56
CA ASP A 302 -5.32 24.53 23.86
C ASP A 302 -3.92 25.15 23.89
N LEU A 303 -2.94 24.52 23.25
CA LEU A 303 -1.58 25.07 23.19
C LEU A 303 -1.50 26.32 22.31
N ARG A 304 -2.32 26.43 21.25
CA ARG A 304 -2.47 27.69 20.50
C ARG A 304 -3.05 28.77 21.39
N SER A 305 -4.08 28.46 22.17
CA SER A 305 -4.67 29.39 23.13
C SER A 305 -3.66 29.83 24.19
N VAL A 306 -2.80 28.93 24.68
CA VAL A 306 -1.69 29.26 25.59
C VAL A 306 -0.73 30.25 24.93
N LEU A 307 -0.32 29.99 23.69
CA LEU A 307 0.63 30.84 22.98
C LEU A 307 0.04 32.21 22.61
N GLU A 308 -1.24 32.28 22.24
CA GLU A 308 -1.93 33.55 21.98
C GLU A 308 -2.09 34.37 23.28
N ALA A 309 -2.46 33.73 24.39
CA ALA A 309 -2.51 34.40 25.70
C ALA A 309 -1.13 34.93 26.13
N TRP A 310 -0.06 34.18 25.84
CA TRP A 310 1.32 34.61 26.07
C TRP A 310 1.69 35.86 25.25
N LYS A 311 1.38 35.87 23.94
CA LYS A 311 1.61 37.03 23.06
C LYS A 311 0.84 38.26 23.50
N VAL A 312 -0.43 38.11 23.89
CA VAL A 312 -1.26 39.21 24.42
C VAL A 312 -0.66 39.76 25.73
N SER A 313 -0.16 38.88 26.61
CA SER A 313 0.51 39.32 27.84
C SER A 313 1.80 40.10 27.58
N ASN A 314 2.57 39.75 26.54
CA ASN A 314 3.86 40.39 26.24
C ASN A 314 3.71 41.68 25.39
N SER A 315 2.64 41.80 24.59
CA SER A 315 2.39 42.98 23.75
C SER A 315 1.85 44.21 24.51
N ASN A 316 1.22 44.01 25.68
CA ASN A 316 0.57 45.06 26.45
C ASN A 316 1.51 45.89 27.36
N GLY A 317 2.72 46.20 26.88
CA GLY A 317 3.87 46.82 27.58
C GLY A 317 3.63 48.06 28.45
N THR A 318 2.80 47.95 29.49
CA THR A 318 2.55 48.95 30.52
C THR A 318 2.50 48.26 31.87
N SER A 319 3.36 48.75 32.76
CA SER A 319 3.64 48.29 34.11
C SER A 319 2.49 48.42 35.13
N ASN A 320 1.23 48.44 34.67
CA ASN A 320 0.03 48.58 35.51
C ASN A 320 -1.18 47.73 35.04
N ALA A 321 -0.97 46.59 34.36
CA ALA A 321 -2.05 45.65 34.07
C ALA A 321 -2.27 44.69 35.26
N THR A 322 -3.42 44.82 35.92
CA THR A 322 -3.89 44.00 37.05
C THR A 322 -4.23 42.54 36.70
N THR A 323 -3.94 42.06 35.49
CA THR A 323 -4.21 40.69 35.07
C THR A 323 -3.02 39.78 35.35
N THR A 324 -2.94 39.27 36.59
CA THR A 324 -1.97 38.23 37.03
C THR A 324 -2.35 36.81 36.62
N ALA A 325 -3.48 36.65 35.93
CA ALA A 325 -4.07 35.38 35.54
C ALA A 325 -4.23 35.35 34.00
N TRP A 326 -4.32 34.14 33.45
CA TRP A 326 -4.77 33.92 32.07
C TRP A 326 -6.06 34.76 31.82
N PRO A 327 -6.20 35.45 30.67
CA PRO A 327 -7.20 36.49 30.46
C PRO A 327 -8.64 36.03 30.78
N PRO A 328 -9.47 36.82 31.51
CA PRO A 328 -10.89 36.52 31.68
C PRO A 328 -11.67 36.86 30.41
N SER A 329 -12.48 35.90 29.94
CA SER A 329 -13.24 35.91 28.71
C SER A 329 -14.37 36.95 28.65
N SER A 330 -14.37 37.81 27.64
CA SER A 330 -15.58 38.43 27.11
C SER A 330 -15.76 38.01 25.64
N GLU A 331 -16.91 37.38 25.36
CA GLU A 331 -17.49 36.97 24.06
C GLU A 331 -17.03 35.70 23.34
N THR A 332 -15.99 34.99 23.78
CA THR A 332 -15.85 33.56 23.46
C THR A 332 -15.18 32.86 24.63
N SER A 333 -15.78 31.77 25.09
CA SER A 333 -15.36 31.03 26.27
C SER A 333 -14.01 30.33 26.02
N LEU A 334 -12.88 30.98 26.39
CA LEU A 334 -11.56 30.35 26.43
C LEU A 334 -11.48 29.43 27.68
N TYR A 335 -12.09 28.25 27.58
CA TYR A 335 -11.88 27.12 28.48
C TYR A 335 -10.78 26.24 27.88
N PHE A 336 -9.67 26.05 28.60
CA PHE A 336 -8.68 25.04 28.24
C PHE A 336 -9.30 23.65 28.46
N ALA A 337 -9.30 22.83 27.42
CA ALA A 337 -9.87 21.48 27.40
C ALA A 337 -9.22 20.49 28.32
N CYS A 338 -7.92 20.65 28.46
CA CYS A 338 -7.11 19.72 29.19
C CYS A 338 -7.17 20.07 30.68
N GLY A 339 -7.31 19.06 31.53
CA GLY A 339 -7.41 19.22 32.99
C GLY A 339 -8.80 19.10 33.59
N GLN A 340 -9.85 18.93 32.77
CA GLN A 340 -11.20 18.70 33.27
C GLN A 340 -11.43 17.19 33.46
N THR A 341 -11.54 16.75 34.72
CA THR A 341 -12.34 15.56 35.03
C THR A 341 -13.78 16.00 34.86
N GLU A 342 -14.37 15.60 33.74
CA GLU A 342 -15.74 15.97 33.34
C GLU A 342 -15.95 17.48 33.12
N ILE A 343 -15.39 18.01 32.04
CA ILE A 343 -16.07 18.92 31.08
C ILE A 343 -15.21 18.81 29.81
N THR A 344 -15.79 18.28 28.75
CA THR A 344 -15.23 18.28 27.41
C THR A 344 -15.45 19.68 26.82
N PRO A 345 -14.44 20.47 26.42
CA PRO A 345 -14.72 21.42 25.38
C PRO A 345 -14.97 20.63 24.12
N LYS A 346 -15.93 21.15 23.38
CA LYS A 346 -16.52 20.43 22.28
C LYS A 346 -15.46 20.16 21.22
N ASP A 347 -14.90 18.96 21.21
CA ASP A 347 -14.32 18.46 19.97
C ASP A 347 -15.44 18.35 18.94
N GLU A 348 -15.08 18.27 17.67
CA GLU A 348 -16.05 18.24 16.57
C GLU A 348 -17.14 17.17 16.76
N LEU A 349 -16.81 16.07 17.44
CA LEU A 349 -17.77 15.04 17.80
C LEU A 349 -18.69 15.50 18.92
N GLU A 350 -18.17 16.01 20.03
CA GLU A 350 -18.97 16.54 21.13
C GLU A 350 -19.89 17.69 20.68
N ALA A 351 -19.42 18.58 19.81
CA ALA A 351 -20.24 19.61 19.18
C ALA A 351 -21.40 18.99 18.39
N ALA A 352 -21.11 17.95 17.60
CA ALA A 352 -22.11 17.25 16.82
C ALA A 352 -23.10 16.47 17.69
N LEU A 353 -22.64 15.87 18.80
CA LEU A 353 -23.46 15.15 19.77
C LEU A 353 -24.40 16.12 20.51
N GLU A 354 -23.88 17.23 21.03
CA GLU A 354 -24.71 18.22 21.72
C GLU A 354 -25.72 18.90 20.80
N ALA A 355 -25.38 19.08 19.52
CA ALA A 355 -26.29 19.68 18.55
C ALA A 355 -27.55 18.84 18.31
N VAL A 356 -27.50 17.53 18.54
CA VAL A 356 -28.63 16.60 18.33
C VAL A 356 -29.17 15.99 19.62
N ALA A 357 -28.53 16.22 20.77
CA ALA A 357 -28.91 15.56 22.01
C ALA A 357 -30.25 16.08 22.56
N MET A 358 -31.12 15.15 22.96
CA MET A 358 -32.31 15.43 23.76
C MET A 358 -31.92 15.89 25.18
N GLU A 359 -32.89 16.43 25.95
CA GLU A 359 -32.66 16.93 27.32
C GLU A 359 -31.98 15.92 28.25
N ASN A 360 -32.24 14.62 28.08
CA ASN A 360 -31.64 13.53 28.84
C ASN A 360 -30.34 12.98 28.23
N ARG A 361 -29.67 13.75 27.35
CA ARG A 361 -28.48 13.38 26.59
C ARG A 361 -28.67 12.12 25.73
N THR A 362 -29.89 11.86 25.27
CA THR A 362 -30.18 10.79 24.30
C THR A 362 -30.10 11.33 22.88
N LEU A 363 -29.48 10.59 21.97
CA LEU A 363 -29.50 10.90 20.53
C LEU A 363 -29.74 9.65 19.69
N ILE A 364 -29.98 9.83 18.40
CA ILE A 364 -30.07 8.76 17.41
C ILE A 364 -28.82 8.82 16.54
N ILE A 365 -28.20 7.66 16.27
CA ILE A 365 -26.98 7.57 15.46
C ILE A 365 -27.23 6.60 14.31
N ALA A 366 -26.98 7.08 13.09
CA ALA A 366 -26.97 6.28 11.88
C ALA A 366 -25.63 6.43 11.16
N ILE A 367 -25.02 5.32 10.73
CA ILE A 367 -23.73 5.34 10.03
C ILE A 367 -23.96 5.11 8.54
N LEU A 368 -23.40 5.98 7.70
CA LEU A 368 -23.52 5.89 6.25
C LEU A 368 -22.15 5.90 5.54
N ASN A 369 -22.15 5.32 4.34
CA ASN A 369 -21.05 5.33 3.39
C ASN A 369 -21.56 5.71 2.00
N LYS A 370 -20.68 5.76 1.01
CA LYS A 370 -20.95 6.09 -0.39
C LYS A 370 -22.15 5.31 -0.94
N ALA A 371 -22.24 4.00 -0.66
CA ALA A 371 -23.29 3.15 -1.20
C ALA A 371 -24.70 3.55 -0.74
N TYR A 372 -24.83 4.16 0.44
CA TYR A 372 -26.12 4.61 0.97
C TYR A 372 -26.57 5.98 0.44
N VAL A 373 -25.71 6.73 -0.27
CA VAL A 373 -25.93 8.13 -0.67
C VAL A 373 -25.96 8.40 -2.18
N GLU A 374 -25.87 7.38 -3.03
CA GLU A 374 -25.99 7.54 -4.49
C GLU A 374 -27.46 7.85 -4.91
N GLN A 375 -27.73 8.16 -6.18
CA GLN A 375 -29.07 8.65 -6.59
C GLN A 375 -30.17 7.61 -6.32
N ASN A 376 -31.29 8.02 -5.70
CA ASN A 376 -32.41 7.17 -5.26
C ASN A 376 -32.00 6.06 -4.26
N ALA A 377 -31.00 6.33 -3.42
CA ALA A 377 -30.42 5.37 -2.48
C ALA A 377 -31.16 5.32 -1.13
N MET A 378 -30.59 4.53 -0.22
CA MET A 378 -31.17 4.17 1.08
C MET A 378 -31.33 5.36 2.03
N LEU A 379 -30.45 6.36 1.97
CA LEU A 379 -30.59 7.58 2.77
C LEU A 379 -31.89 8.33 2.46
N ASP A 380 -32.23 8.47 1.17
CA ASP A 380 -33.45 9.19 0.78
C ASP A 380 -34.69 8.43 1.28
N LEU A 381 -34.69 7.10 1.21
CA LEU A 381 -35.79 6.26 1.71
C LEU A 381 -35.90 6.27 3.23
N PHE A 382 -34.77 6.23 3.94
CA PHE A 382 -34.71 6.34 5.40
C PHE A 382 -35.31 7.66 5.89
N LEU A 383 -34.90 8.79 5.28
CA LEU A 383 -35.45 10.11 5.59
C LEU A 383 -36.94 10.21 5.24
N GLN A 384 -37.36 9.63 4.11
CA GLN A 384 -38.77 9.57 3.76
C GLN A 384 -39.60 8.81 4.79
N SER A 385 -39.07 7.71 5.35
CA SER A 385 -39.77 6.97 6.40
C SER A 385 -40.01 7.81 7.66
N LEU A 386 -39.01 8.60 8.07
CA LEU A 386 -39.13 9.50 9.22
C LEU A 386 -40.16 10.62 8.97
N GLY A 387 -40.23 11.15 7.74
CA GLY A 387 -41.21 12.19 7.38
C GLY A 387 -42.65 11.69 7.25
N GLU A 388 -42.84 10.42 6.94
CA GLU A 388 -44.17 9.80 6.73
C GLU A 388 -44.66 9.01 7.97
N GLY A 389 -43.78 8.77 8.94
CA GLY A 389 -44.08 8.05 10.16
C GLY A 389 -44.87 8.86 11.20
N GLU A 390 -45.53 8.16 12.11
CA GLU A 390 -46.33 8.72 13.18
C GLU A 390 -45.43 9.20 14.33
N ASP A 391 -45.41 10.51 14.59
CA ASP A 391 -44.57 11.16 15.61
C ASP A 391 -43.05 10.96 15.42
N THR A 392 -42.58 10.77 14.18
CA THR A 392 -41.16 10.55 13.85
C THR A 392 -40.44 11.74 13.21
N GLU A 393 -41.18 12.71 12.63
CA GLU A 393 -40.60 13.84 11.89
C GLU A 393 -39.61 14.65 12.75
N LEU A 394 -39.99 14.96 13.99
CA LEU A 394 -39.15 15.70 14.95
C LEU A 394 -37.90 14.93 15.42
N LEU A 395 -37.80 13.63 15.13
CA LEU A 395 -36.63 12.83 15.51
C LEU A 395 -35.43 13.10 14.61
N VAL A 396 -35.64 13.70 13.43
CA VAL A 396 -34.56 14.10 12.51
C VAL A 396 -33.64 15.13 13.18
N ASP A 397 -34.19 16.03 14.00
CA ASP A 397 -33.42 17.02 14.78
C ASP A 397 -32.50 16.37 15.82
N HIS A 398 -32.78 15.12 16.19
CA HIS A 398 -32.01 14.34 17.16
C HIS A 398 -31.17 13.23 16.52
N LEU A 399 -31.04 13.24 15.19
CA LEU A 399 -30.33 12.21 14.43
C LEU A 399 -28.96 12.70 13.94
N LEU A 400 -27.90 12.06 14.44
CA LEU A 400 -26.53 12.24 13.95
C LEU A 400 -26.18 11.21 12.88
N PHE A 401 -25.94 11.68 11.67
CA PHE A 401 -25.41 10.90 10.56
C PHE A 401 -23.89 10.88 10.59
N VAL A 402 -23.31 9.70 10.78
CA VAL A 402 -21.86 9.49 10.85
C VAL A 402 -21.38 8.93 9.52
N ALA A 403 -20.69 9.76 8.74
CA ALA A 403 -20.17 9.39 7.43
C ALA A 403 -18.76 8.80 7.54
N VAL A 404 -18.54 7.61 6.98
CA VAL A 404 -17.22 6.94 6.97
C VAL A 404 -16.38 7.20 5.72
N ASP A 405 -16.92 7.97 4.77
CA ASP A 405 -16.20 8.45 3.59
C ASP A 405 -16.65 9.87 3.20
N GLN A 406 -15.81 10.53 2.40
CA GLN A 406 -16.01 11.92 2.03
C GLN A 406 -17.26 12.16 1.17
N ARG A 407 -17.67 11.19 0.33
CA ARG A 407 -18.83 11.35 -0.55
C ARG A 407 -20.14 11.26 0.23
N ALA A 408 -20.22 10.31 1.16
CA ALA A 408 -21.26 10.25 2.19
C ALA A 408 -21.37 11.56 2.98
N PHE A 409 -20.25 12.07 3.49
CA PHE A 409 -20.23 13.30 4.27
C PHE A 409 -20.74 14.50 3.45
N ASN A 410 -20.29 14.63 2.20
CA ASN A 410 -20.71 15.71 1.31
C ASN A 410 -22.21 15.65 0.97
N ARG A 411 -22.77 14.46 0.69
CA ARG A 411 -24.22 14.31 0.45
C ARG A 411 -25.03 14.66 1.68
N CYS A 412 -24.63 14.15 2.84
CA CYS A 412 -25.28 14.45 4.11
C CYS A 412 -25.33 15.97 4.36
N ARG A 413 -24.21 16.68 4.15
CA ARG A 413 -24.15 18.14 4.27
C ARG A 413 -25.00 18.89 3.23
N THR A 414 -25.10 18.36 2.01
CA THR A 414 -25.91 18.95 0.93
C THR A 414 -27.41 18.86 1.25
N LEU A 415 -27.82 17.85 2.02
CA LEU A 415 -29.20 17.69 2.51
C LEU A 415 -29.46 18.47 3.82
N GLU A 416 -28.51 19.30 4.27
CA GLU A 416 -28.62 20.10 5.50
C GLU A 416 -28.87 19.29 6.78
N LEU A 417 -28.42 18.02 6.80
CA LEU A 417 -28.55 17.13 7.95
C LEU A 417 -27.42 17.34 8.98
N HIS A 418 -27.60 16.83 10.20
CA HIS A 418 -26.55 16.77 11.21
C HIS A 418 -25.54 15.66 10.87
N CYS A 419 -24.34 16.05 10.41
CA CYS A 419 -23.34 15.12 9.86
C CYS A 419 -22.00 15.19 10.60
N TYR A 420 -21.42 14.04 10.91
CA TYR A 420 -20.06 13.91 11.46
C TYR A 420 -19.17 13.07 10.53
N ASN A 421 -17.95 13.55 10.24
CA ASN A 421 -17.00 12.86 9.37
C ASN A 421 -16.08 11.93 10.18
N LEU A 422 -16.32 10.63 10.12
CA LEU A 422 -15.50 9.62 10.81
C LEU A 422 -14.31 9.22 9.94
N VAL A 423 -13.22 10.01 10.02
CA VAL A 423 -11.98 9.77 9.29
C VAL A 423 -11.28 8.48 9.79
N THR A 424 -10.93 7.58 8.87
CA THR A 424 -10.14 6.37 9.14
C THR A 424 -8.89 6.32 8.28
N GLU A 425 -7.71 6.47 8.88
CA GLU A 425 -6.45 6.34 8.14
C GLU A 425 -6.15 4.89 7.75
N GLY A 426 -5.83 4.67 6.48
CA GLY A 426 -5.31 3.38 5.97
C GLY A 426 -6.34 2.43 5.37
N VAL A 427 -7.62 2.80 5.31
CA VAL A 427 -8.66 2.07 4.58
C VAL A 427 -9.52 3.08 3.83
N ASP A 428 -9.62 2.90 2.51
CA ASP A 428 -10.49 3.69 1.65
C ASP A 428 -11.87 3.04 1.56
N PHE A 429 -12.86 3.59 2.29
CA PHE A 429 -14.26 3.14 2.24
C PHE A 429 -15.06 3.72 1.06
N SER A 430 -14.40 4.39 0.10
CA SER A 430 -15.05 4.89 -1.12
C SER A 430 -15.36 3.79 -2.16
N LYS A 431 -15.00 2.54 -1.86
CA LYS A 431 -15.28 1.34 -2.66
C LYS A 431 -16.39 0.49 -2.01
N GLU A 432 -17.11 -0.27 -2.83
CA GLU A 432 -18.16 -1.20 -2.44
C GLU A 432 -17.61 -2.21 -1.41
N VAL A 433 -18.13 -2.11 -0.18
CA VAL A 433 -17.73 -2.94 0.94
C VAL A 433 -18.62 -4.17 0.99
N PHE A 434 -18.18 -5.28 0.37
CA PHE A 434 -18.94 -6.54 0.36
C PHE A 434 -19.16 -7.08 1.78
N TYR A 435 -20.39 -7.53 2.05
CA TYR A 435 -20.76 -8.19 3.30
C TYR A 435 -19.77 -9.32 3.65
N MET A 436 -19.29 -9.34 4.90
CA MET A 436 -18.26 -10.26 5.43
C MET A 436 -16.82 -10.12 4.89
N SER A 437 -16.50 -9.08 4.11
CA SER A 437 -15.10 -8.78 3.75
C SER A 437 -14.27 -8.29 4.95
N ASP A 438 -12.94 -8.38 4.89
CA ASP A 438 -12.05 -7.78 5.90
C ASP A 438 -12.28 -6.27 6.04
N ALA A 439 -12.62 -5.58 4.95
CA ALA A 439 -12.99 -4.17 4.94
C ALA A 439 -14.33 -3.92 5.66
N PHE A 440 -15.34 -4.77 5.44
CA PHE A 440 -16.64 -4.73 6.14
C PHE A 440 -16.46 -4.94 7.65
N ASN A 441 -15.69 -5.96 8.03
CA ASN A 441 -15.43 -6.25 9.43
C ASN A 441 -14.66 -5.09 10.09
N ASN A 442 -13.65 -4.53 9.42
CA ASN A 442 -12.93 -3.36 9.93
C ASN A 442 -13.83 -2.11 10.10
N MET A 443 -14.76 -1.89 9.16
CA MET A 443 -15.77 -0.82 9.26
C MET A 443 -16.70 -1.03 10.47
N MET A 444 -17.22 -2.24 10.66
CA MET A 444 -18.10 -2.57 11.81
C MET A 444 -17.38 -2.47 13.16
N TRP A 445 -16.10 -2.85 13.21
CA TRP A 445 -15.29 -2.65 14.41
C TRP A 445 -15.02 -1.17 14.68
N ARG A 446 -14.85 -0.35 13.63
CA ARG A 446 -14.70 1.11 13.80
C ARG A 446 -15.98 1.75 14.31
N ARG A 447 -17.16 1.31 13.84
CA ARG A 447 -18.47 1.64 14.41
C ARG A 447 -18.49 1.35 15.91
N THR A 448 -18.13 0.13 16.30
CA THR A 448 -18.16 -0.30 17.71
C THR A 448 -17.27 0.60 18.58
N LEU A 449 -16.07 0.95 18.09
CA LEU A 449 -15.17 1.88 18.77
C LEU A 449 -15.77 3.29 18.92
N PHE A 450 -16.36 3.82 17.85
CA PHE A 450 -17.00 5.14 17.84
C PHE A 450 -18.15 5.21 18.84
N LEU A 451 -19.03 4.21 18.84
CA LEU A 451 -20.16 4.14 19.76
C LEU A 451 -19.70 4.00 21.22
N GLY A 452 -18.60 3.28 21.47
CA GLY A 452 -17.96 3.27 22.79
C GLY A 452 -17.43 4.64 23.23
N ASP A 453 -16.97 5.49 22.29
CA ASP A 453 -16.56 6.87 22.59
C ASP A 453 -17.75 7.74 23.00
N VAL A 454 -18.89 7.58 22.32
CA VAL A 454 -20.15 8.26 22.67
C VAL A 454 -20.62 7.90 24.08
N LEU A 455 -20.56 6.62 24.47
CA LEU A 455 -20.87 6.19 25.85
C LEU A 455 -19.92 6.79 26.87
N ARG A 456 -18.61 6.84 26.57
CA ARG A 456 -17.59 7.43 27.46
C ARG A 456 -17.79 8.93 27.69
N ARG A 457 -18.47 9.61 26.78
CA ARG A 457 -18.87 11.03 26.90
C ARG A 457 -20.20 11.23 27.65
N GLY A 458 -20.85 10.14 28.06
CA GLY A 458 -22.08 10.19 28.87
C GLY A 458 -23.36 10.39 28.07
N TYR A 459 -23.36 10.10 26.76
CA TYR A 459 -24.57 10.14 25.94
C TYR A 459 -25.23 8.78 25.85
N ASN A 460 -26.54 8.75 26.06
CA ASN A 460 -27.38 7.61 25.71
C ASN A 460 -27.62 7.65 24.20
N PHE A 461 -27.78 6.52 23.53
CA PHE A 461 -28.14 6.57 22.12
C PHE A 461 -28.99 5.39 21.66
N ILE A 462 -29.80 5.67 20.63
CA ILE A 462 -30.34 4.66 19.74
C ILE A 462 -29.38 4.55 18.56
N PHE A 463 -28.85 3.36 18.33
CA PHE A 463 -28.18 3.04 17.07
C PHE A 463 -29.20 2.44 16.11
N THR A 464 -29.19 2.91 14.86
CA THR A 464 -30.01 2.37 13.77
C THR A 464 -29.18 2.22 12.50
N ASP A 465 -29.28 1.06 11.85
CA ASP A 465 -28.75 0.89 10.50
C ASP A 465 -29.63 1.68 9.50
N MET A 466 -29.05 2.01 8.34
CA MET A 466 -29.70 2.82 7.28
C MET A 466 -30.87 2.09 6.60
N ASP A 467 -30.96 0.77 6.74
CA ASP A 467 -32.01 -0.10 6.20
C ASP A 467 -33.10 -0.44 7.24
N VAL A 468 -33.24 0.40 8.26
CA VAL A 468 -34.31 0.35 9.25
C VAL A 468 -35.27 1.51 9.00
N MET A 469 -36.50 1.20 8.61
CA MET A 469 -37.57 2.20 8.46
C MET A 469 -38.16 2.56 9.81
N TRP A 470 -38.40 3.84 10.06
CA TRP A 470 -39.02 4.34 11.29
C TRP A 470 -40.45 4.76 10.96
N LEU A 471 -41.44 3.97 11.38
CA LEU A 471 -42.86 4.19 11.09
C LEU A 471 -43.61 4.82 12.27
N ARG A 472 -43.12 4.61 13.51
CA ARG A 472 -43.62 5.29 14.71
C ARG A 472 -42.47 5.67 15.63
N ASN A 473 -42.73 6.60 16.54
CA ASN A 473 -41.76 6.98 17.56
C ASN A 473 -41.40 5.79 18.48
N PRO A 474 -40.14 5.30 18.49
CA PRO A 474 -39.75 4.11 19.26
C PRO A 474 -39.68 4.35 20.76
N PHE A 475 -39.60 5.59 21.22
CA PHE A 475 -39.60 5.89 22.65
C PHE A 475 -40.91 5.51 23.36
N SER A 476 -41.99 5.27 22.61
CA SER A 476 -43.24 4.75 23.13
C SER A 476 -43.15 3.31 23.68
N GLN A 477 -42.16 2.53 23.24
CA GLN A 477 -41.96 1.12 23.66
C GLN A 477 -40.60 0.86 24.30
N LEU A 478 -39.66 1.81 24.25
CA LEU A 478 -38.36 1.70 24.92
C LEU A 478 -38.48 2.05 26.41
N TYR A 479 -38.01 1.17 27.29
CA TYR A 479 -38.00 1.40 28.74
C TYR A 479 -36.82 2.30 29.12
N ARG A 480 -37.10 3.55 29.49
CA ARG A 480 -36.04 4.52 29.81
C ARG A 480 -35.38 4.30 31.17
N ASP A 481 -36.09 3.67 32.11
CA ASP A 481 -35.63 3.47 33.49
C ASP A 481 -35.33 2.00 33.78
N GLY A 482 -34.05 1.66 33.93
CA GLY A 482 -33.61 0.43 34.59
C GLY A 482 -32.96 -0.64 33.72
N GLU A 483 -32.94 -0.53 32.39
CA GLU A 483 -32.22 -1.44 31.47
C GLU A 483 -30.92 -0.78 30.96
N ASP A 484 -29.84 -1.56 30.88
CA ASP A 484 -28.53 -1.10 30.39
C ASP A 484 -28.48 -1.14 28.84
N LEU A 485 -29.09 -2.16 28.22
CA LEU A 485 -29.13 -2.35 26.75
C LEU A 485 -30.48 -2.95 26.32
N GLN A 486 -31.15 -2.32 25.37
CA GLN A 486 -32.36 -2.82 24.71
C GLN A 486 -32.08 -3.05 23.23
N ILE A 487 -32.04 -4.31 22.79
CA ILE A 487 -31.54 -4.69 21.46
C ILE A 487 -32.57 -5.48 20.67
N SER A 488 -32.69 -5.18 19.37
CA SER A 488 -33.54 -5.94 18.45
C SER A 488 -33.11 -7.41 18.35
N SER A 489 -34.02 -8.27 17.89
CA SER A 489 -33.75 -9.70 17.75
C SER A 489 -34.35 -10.25 16.47
N ASP A 490 -33.64 -11.16 15.81
CA ASP A 490 -34.14 -11.87 14.64
C ASP A 490 -35.19 -12.93 15.03
N CYS A 491 -35.14 -13.44 16.27
CA CYS A 491 -36.03 -14.47 16.80
C CYS A 491 -36.42 -14.17 18.25
N TYR A 492 -37.62 -13.62 18.46
CA TYR A 492 -38.17 -13.43 19.80
C TYR A 492 -38.83 -14.72 20.33
N SER A 493 -38.16 -15.43 21.23
CA SER A 493 -38.85 -16.33 22.17
C SER A 493 -39.59 -15.44 23.16
N CYS A 494 -40.87 -15.68 23.44
CA CYS A 494 -41.82 -14.78 24.11
C CYS A 494 -41.47 -14.28 25.55
N ASN A 495 -40.20 -14.28 25.95
CA ASN A 495 -39.63 -13.70 27.16
C ASN A 495 -38.47 -12.73 26.79
N PRO A 496 -38.52 -11.45 27.22
CA PRO A 496 -37.52 -10.44 26.88
C PRO A 496 -36.11 -10.69 27.43
N PHE A 497 -35.95 -11.59 28.40
CA PHE A 497 -34.67 -11.90 29.06
C PHE A 497 -34.06 -13.24 28.64
N ASP A 498 -34.67 -13.94 27.68
CA ASP A 498 -34.28 -15.30 27.30
C ASP A 498 -33.24 -15.34 26.15
N ASN A 499 -32.90 -16.54 25.66
CA ASN A 499 -31.82 -16.85 24.72
C ASN A 499 -32.04 -16.33 23.27
N SER A 500 -32.63 -15.14 23.11
CA SER A 500 -32.86 -14.46 21.84
C SER A 500 -31.55 -14.17 21.10
N PHE A 501 -31.59 -14.29 19.77
CA PHE A 501 -30.48 -13.94 18.87
C PHE A 501 -30.48 -12.44 18.64
N PHE A 502 -29.46 -11.73 19.13
CA PHE A 502 -29.39 -10.28 19.02
C PHE A 502 -29.14 -9.85 17.58
N ASN A 503 -29.86 -8.80 17.16
CA ASN A 503 -29.67 -8.10 15.89
C ASN A 503 -29.07 -6.72 16.19
N THR A 504 -27.94 -6.39 15.57
CA THR A 504 -27.21 -5.13 15.84
C THR A 504 -27.65 -3.96 14.96
N GLY A 505 -28.73 -4.11 14.18
CA GLY A 505 -29.24 -3.05 13.31
C GLY A 505 -30.16 -2.06 14.00
N PHE A 506 -30.72 -2.40 15.16
CA PHE A 506 -31.41 -1.45 16.03
C PHE A 506 -31.19 -1.79 17.50
N TYR A 507 -30.70 -0.84 18.30
CA TYR A 507 -30.64 -0.97 19.75
C TYR A 507 -30.54 0.39 20.46
N PHE A 508 -31.08 0.45 21.68
CA PHE A 508 -30.96 1.57 22.61
C PHE A 508 -30.02 1.19 23.76
N VAL A 509 -29.06 2.06 24.08
CA VAL A 509 -28.08 1.81 25.15
C VAL A 509 -27.95 3.04 26.04
N THR A 510 -27.90 2.77 27.35
CA THR A 510 -27.75 3.79 28.40
C THR A 510 -26.28 3.93 28.75
N ALA A 511 -25.75 5.16 28.82
CA ALA A 511 -24.37 5.42 29.21
C ALA A 511 -24.16 5.14 30.70
N ASN A 512 -23.37 4.12 31.01
CA ASN A 512 -22.90 3.81 32.35
C ASN A 512 -21.62 2.96 32.31
N ASN A 513 -21.00 2.76 33.48
CA ASN A 513 -19.73 2.02 33.57
C ASN A 513 -19.82 0.58 33.02
N LYS A 514 -20.99 -0.06 33.07
CA LYS A 514 -21.17 -1.43 32.58
C LYS A 514 -21.26 -1.47 31.06
N THR A 515 -21.99 -0.54 30.45
CA THR A 515 -22.13 -0.47 28.99
C THR A 515 -20.85 0.02 28.33
N ILE A 516 -20.11 0.93 28.97
CA ILE A 516 -18.75 1.29 28.53
C ILE A 516 -17.84 0.05 28.54
N ALA A 517 -17.82 -0.71 29.64
CA ALA A 517 -17.02 -1.93 29.75
C ALA A 517 -17.44 -3.01 28.72
N LEU A 518 -18.74 -3.10 28.40
CA LEU A 518 -19.23 -4.00 27.34
C LEU A 518 -18.63 -3.64 25.98
N PHE A 519 -18.70 -2.37 25.59
CA PHE A 519 -18.19 -1.91 24.30
C PHE A 519 -16.66 -2.01 24.21
N ASP A 520 -15.94 -1.76 25.30
CA ASP A 520 -14.49 -1.94 25.37
C ASP A 520 -14.10 -3.42 25.19
N GLU A 521 -14.77 -4.34 25.89
CA GLU A 521 -14.51 -5.77 25.73
C GLU A 521 -14.92 -6.27 24.33
N TRP A 522 -16.06 -5.78 23.82
CA TRP A 522 -16.55 -6.14 22.49
C TRP A 522 -15.53 -5.74 21.41
N TYR A 523 -15.04 -4.50 21.46
CA TYR A 523 -14.02 -4.01 20.53
C TYR A 523 -12.65 -4.71 20.69
N ALA A 524 -12.27 -5.09 21.92
CA ALA A 524 -11.02 -5.80 22.18
C ALA A 524 -10.99 -7.21 21.56
N ARG A 525 -12.15 -7.87 21.43
CA ARG A 525 -12.26 -9.23 20.88
C ARG A 525 -12.05 -9.32 19.37
N ARG A 526 -12.01 -8.19 18.65
CA ARG A 526 -11.78 -8.16 17.19
C ARG A 526 -10.55 -8.98 16.75
N ASN A 527 -9.45 -8.90 17.51
CA ASN A 527 -8.18 -9.56 17.16
C ASN A 527 -8.26 -11.10 17.29
N ASN A 528 -9.20 -11.61 18.09
CA ASN A 528 -9.35 -13.03 18.39
C ASN A 528 -10.61 -13.65 17.75
N SER A 529 -11.27 -12.92 16.85
CA SER A 529 -12.57 -13.28 16.26
C SER A 529 -12.52 -13.33 14.73
N LYS A 530 -11.46 -13.94 14.17
CA LYS A 530 -11.27 -14.04 12.73
C LYS A 530 -12.44 -14.81 12.08
N GLY A 531 -13.08 -14.20 11.07
CA GLY A 531 -14.21 -14.78 10.34
C GLY A 531 -15.58 -14.58 11.00
N MET A 532 -15.68 -13.86 12.12
CA MET A 532 -16.94 -13.52 12.78
C MET A 532 -17.25 -12.03 12.60
N LYS A 533 -18.51 -11.67 12.33
CA LYS A 533 -18.95 -10.25 12.40
C LYS A 533 -19.18 -9.83 13.86
N ASP A 534 -19.26 -8.53 14.09
CA ASP A 534 -19.43 -7.95 15.43
C ASP A 534 -20.68 -8.48 16.16
N GLN A 535 -21.82 -8.65 15.48
CA GLN A 535 -23.02 -9.30 16.01
C GLN A 535 -22.74 -10.73 16.51
N ASP A 536 -21.98 -11.53 15.75
CA ASP A 536 -21.65 -12.91 16.14
C ASP A 536 -20.75 -12.93 17.38
N VAL A 537 -19.84 -11.96 17.49
CA VAL A 537 -18.97 -11.79 18.65
C VAL A 537 -19.78 -11.37 19.86
N LEU A 538 -20.75 -10.46 19.73
CA LEU A 538 -21.65 -10.08 20.81
C LEU A 538 -22.48 -11.29 21.29
N GLN A 539 -22.99 -12.09 20.37
CA GLN A 539 -23.71 -13.34 20.69
C GLN A 539 -22.79 -14.36 21.38
N LYS A 540 -21.51 -14.45 20.97
CA LYS A 540 -20.50 -15.30 21.64
C LYS A 540 -20.20 -14.79 23.04
N MET A 541 -20.03 -13.49 23.24
CA MET A 541 -19.84 -12.86 24.56
C MET A 541 -21.01 -13.13 25.49
N LYS A 542 -22.25 -13.05 24.99
CA LYS A 542 -23.46 -13.44 25.73
C LYS A 542 -23.36 -14.89 26.21
N ARG A 543 -23.03 -15.83 25.31
CA ARG A 543 -22.90 -17.26 25.61
C ARG A 543 -21.77 -17.57 26.60
N GLU A 544 -20.69 -16.81 26.57
CA GLU A 544 -19.57 -16.91 27.52
C GLU A 544 -19.84 -16.24 28.88
N GLY A 545 -21.04 -15.67 29.09
CA GLY A 545 -21.43 -15.06 30.35
C GLY A 545 -20.85 -13.66 30.58
N ALA A 546 -20.35 -12.97 29.55
CA ALA A 546 -19.83 -11.61 29.69
C ALA A 546 -20.90 -10.64 30.25
N PHE A 547 -22.16 -10.82 29.83
CA PHE A 547 -23.28 -9.98 30.22
C PHE A 547 -23.58 -10.13 31.72
N THR A 548 -23.60 -11.37 32.21
CA THR A 548 -23.74 -11.69 33.64
C THR A 548 -22.55 -11.20 34.45
N ARG A 549 -21.32 -11.39 33.95
CA ARG A 549 -20.09 -10.92 34.62
C ARG A 549 -20.04 -9.40 34.77
N LEU A 550 -20.52 -8.66 33.78
CA LEU A 550 -20.60 -7.20 33.81
C LEU A 550 -21.84 -6.69 34.57
N GLY A 551 -22.74 -7.58 35.01
CA GLY A 551 -23.97 -7.23 35.73
C GLY A 551 -24.95 -6.41 34.88
N LEU A 552 -24.95 -6.64 33.55
CA LEU A 552 -25.78 -5.90 32.60
C LEU A 552 -27.24 -6.38 32.64
N LYS A 553 -28.16 -5.42 32.67
CA LYS A 553 -29.60 -5.64 32.47
C LYS A 553 -29.91 -5.44 30.98
N VAL A 554 -30.15 -6.55 30.27
CA VAL A 554 -30.34 -6.54 28.82
C VAL A 554 -31.71 -7.10 28.47
N ARG A 555 -32.43 -6.35 27.64
CA ARG A 555 -33.78 -6.69 27.17
C ARG A 555 -33.77 -6.85 25.65
N ALA A 556 -34.23 -7.99 25.17
CA ALA A 556 -34.54 -8.17 23.75
C ALA A 556 -35.84 -7.42 23.41
N LEU A 557 -35.85 -6.71 22.29
CA LEU A 557 -37.03 -6.00 21.80
C LEU A 557 -37.97 -6.96 21.07
N GLU A 558 -39.27 -6.79 21.28
CA GLU A 558 -40.32 -7.61 20.69
C GLU A 558 -40.46 -7.37 19.17
N THR A 559 -40.41 -8.44 18.37
CA THR A 559 -40.51 -8.37 16.91
C THR A 559 -41.88 -7.88 16.40
N THR A 560 -42.90 -7.83 17.26
CA THR A 560 -44.21 -7.25 16.93
C THR A 560 -44.15 -5.74 16.75
N TYR A 561 -43.29 -5.07 17.52
CA TYR A 561 -43.08 -3.61 17.50
C TYR A 561 -41.82 -3.26 16.70
N PHE A 562 -40.71 -3.94 16.97
CA PHE A 562 -39.44 -3.77 16.25
C PHE A 562 -39.30 -4.88 15.22
N SER A 563 -40.09 -4.75 14.15
CA SER A 563 -40.26 -5.75 13.12
C SER A 563 -39.02 -5.83 12.21
N GLY A 564 -38.87 -6.95 11.51
CA GLY A 564 -37.92 -7.05 10.42
C GLY A 564 -38.27 -8.19 9.46
N PHE A 565 -37.71 -8.21 8.25
CA PHE A 565 -38.05 -9.22 7.25
C PHE A 565 -37.68 -10.66 7.65
N CYS A 566 -36.74 -10.87 8.59
CA CYS A 566 -36.54 -12.21 9.18
C CYS A 566 -37.81 -12.74 9.87
N ARG A 567 -38.61 -11.85 10.47
CA ARG A 567 -39.85 -12.17 11.17
C ARG A 567 -40.75 -10.94 11.21
N MET A 568 -41.52 -10.75 10.15
CA MET A 568 -42.35 -9.57 10.02
C MET A 568 -43.58 -9.64 10.92
N SER A 569 -43.93 -8.51 11.55
CA SER A 569 -45.16 -8.39 12.32
C SER A 569 -46.38 -8.49 11.41
N GLN A 570 -47.39 -9.25 11.84
CA GLN A 570 -48.67 -9.38 11.13
C GLN A 570 -49.62 -8.20 11.39
N ASP A 571 -49.31 -7.34 12.38
CA ASP A 571 -50.14 -6.19 12.75
C ASP A 571 -49.36 -4.89 12.55
N LEU A 572 -49.49 -4.30 11.35
CA LEU A 572 -48.85 -3.02 10.97
C LEU A 572 -49.24 -1.86 11.91
N ARG A 573 -50.35 -1.95 12.63
CA ARG A 573 -50.77 -0.93 13.61
C ARG A 573 -49.89 -0.88 14.85
N LYS A 574 -49.10 -1.93 15.10
CA LYS A 574 -48.17 -2.02 16.23
C LYS A 574 -46.72 -1.77 15.82
N VAL A 575 -46.43 -1.83 14.52
CA VAL A 575 -45.05 -1.74 14.02
C VAL A 575 -44.51 -0.32 14.26
N ILE A 576 -43.33 -0.27 14.85
CA ILE A 576 -42.58 0.95 15.14
C ILE A 576 -41.43 1.10 14.16
N THR A 577 -40.63 0.05 14.03
CA THR A 577 -39.56 -0.01 13.05
C THR A 577 -39.66 -1.27 12.20
N VAL A 578 -39.15 -1.19 10.97
CA VAL A 578 -38.99 -2.34 10.07
C VAL A 578 -37.55 -2.39 9.59
N HIS A 579 -36.79 -3.36 10.09
CA HIS A 579 -35.43 -3.63 9.62
C HIS A 579 -35.45 -4.57 8.41
N ALA A 580 -34.74 -4.24 7.33
CA ALA A 580 -34.49 -5.17 6.23
C ALA A 580 -33.45 -6.27 6.54
N ASN A 581 -33.56 -6.88 7.73
CA ASN A 581 -32.77 -8.04 8.13
C ASN A 581 -33.15 -9.28 7.31
N CYS A 582 -32.24 -10.26 7.17
CA CYS A 582 -32.42 -11.44 6.30
C CYS A 582 -32.62 -11.11 4.80
N CYS A 583 -32.04 -10.01 4.31
CA CYS A 583 -32.07 -9.65 2.91
C CYS A 583 -30.67 -9.55 2.29
N GLY A 584 -30.45 -10.27 1.18
CA GLY A 584 -29.11 -10.56 0.65
C GLY A 584 -28.47 -9.48 -0.22
N SER A 585 -29.24 -8.51 -0.73
CA SER A 585 -28.73 -7.45 -1.61
C SER A 585 -29.31 -6.08 -1.28
N MET A 586 -28.53 -5.01 -1.51
CA MET A 586 -28.98 -3.62 -1.34
C MET A 586 -30.24 -3.31 -2.16
N LYS A 587 -30.34 -3.91 -3.34
CA LYS A 587 -31.47 -3.70 -4.24
C LYS A 587 -32.77 -4.32 -3.71
N ALA A 588 -32.71 -5.54 -3.18
CA ALA A 588 -33.87 -6.16 -2.54
C ALA A 588 -34.35 -5.34 -1.34
N LYS A 589 -33.41 -4.88 -0.49
CA LYS A 589 -33.72 -3.98 0.63
C LYS A 589 -34.45 -2.71 0.18
N LEU A 590 -33.97 -2.04 -0.87
CA LEU A 590 -34.61 -0.81 -1.40
C LEU A 590 -36.02 -1.08 -1.92
N ILE A 591 -36.22 -2.17 -2.65
CA ILE A 591 -37.53 -2.55 -3.19
C ILE A 591 -38.52 -2.77 -2.05
N ASP A 592 -38.17 -3.59 -1.07
CA ASP A 592 -39.14 -3.98 -0.06
C ASP A 592 -39.42 -2.90 0.96
N LEU A 593 -38.41 -2.12 1.34
CA LEU A 593 -38.63 -0.98 2.22
C LEU A 593 -39.49 0.09 1.53
N ARG A 594 -39.40 0.25 0.19
CA ARG A 594 -40.35 1.09 -0.57
C ARG A 594 -41.76 0.51 -0.52
N SER A 595 -41.92 -0.80 -0.72
CA SER A 595 -43.23 -1.45 -0.59
C SER A 595 -43.83 -1.29 0.81
N VAL A 596 -43.02 -1.45 1.87
CA VAL A 596 -43.44 -1.16 3.26
C VAL A 596 -43.95 0.26 3.38
N LEU A 597 -43.21 1.23 2.87
CA LEU A 597 -43.55 2.65 2.98
C LEU A 597 -44.77 3.04 2.13
N GLU A 598 -44.94 2.45 0.94
CA GLU A 598 -46.13 2.64 0.11
C GLU A 598 -47.40 2.06 0.77
N ALA A 599 -47.30 0.87 1.35
CA ALA A 599 -48.41 0.27 2.10
C ALA A 599 -48.74 1.07 3.37
N TRP A 600 -47.72 1.62 4.03
CA TRP A 600 -47.91 2.53 5.16
C TRP A 600 -48.73 3.77 4.76
N LYS A 601 -48.45 4.37 3.60
CA LYS A 601 -49.17 5.54 3.09
C LYS A 601 -50.62 5.25 2.69
N ASN A 602 -50.85 4.13 2.01
CA ASN A 602 -52.13 3.87 1.35
C ASN A 602 -53.14 3.11 2.22
N SER A 603 -52.76 2.65 3.42
CA SER A 603 -53.62 1.86 4.32
C SER A 603 -54.23 0.59 3.70
N GLU A 604 -53.74 0.15 2.53
CA GLU A 604 -54.17 -1.07 1.83
C GLU A 604 -53.13 -2.18 1.97
N ILE A 605 -53.59 -3.38 2.36
CA ILE A 605 -52.74 -4.53 2.66
C ILE A 605 -52.82 -5.53 1.51
N SER A 606 -51.94 -5.36 0.52
CA SER A 606 -51.45 -6.44 -0.33
C SER A 606 -49.94 -6.24 -0.52
N LEU A 607 -49.19 -6.58 0.53
CA LEU A 607 -47.74 -6.42 0.55
C LEU A 607 -47.07 -7.67 -0.01
N TYR A 608 -46.47 -7.55 -1.19
CA TYR A 608 -45.55 -8.52 -1.77
C TYR A 608 -44.12 -8.13 -1.37
N PHE A 609 -43.43 -8.96 -0.60
CA PHE A 609 -42.06 -8.69 -0.11
C PHE A 609 -41.05 -9.62 -0.79
N ALA A 610 -40.04 -9.07 -1.44
CA ALA A 610 -38.90 -9.77 -2.05
C ALA A 610 -37.91 -10.33 -1.01
N CYS A 611 -37.79 -9.72 0.18
CA CYS A 611 -37.03 -10.22 1.32
C CYS A 611 -37.92 -11.24 2.05
N GLY A 612 -37.72 -12.52 1.73
CA GLY A 612 -38.48 -13.63 2.32
C GLY A 612 -39.17 -14.53 1.29
N GLN A 613 -39.14 -14.17 0.00
CA GLN A 613 -39.59 -15.05 -1.06
C GLN A 613 -38.42 -15.49 -1.94
N THR A 614 -38.16 -16.78 -1.94
CA THR A 614 -37.70 -17.46 -3.14
C THR A 614 -38.73 -17.19 -4.23
N GLU A 615 -38.34 -16.39 -5.22
CA GLU A 615 -39.06 -16.11 -6.46
C GLU A 615 -40.27 -15.18 -6.34
N ILE A 616 -40.04 -13.88 -6.57
CA ILE A 616 -40.65 -13.02 -7.62
C ILE A 616 -40.29 -11.56 -7.24
N THR A 617 -39.27 -11.03 -7.90
CA THR A 617 -38.74 -9.67 -7.70
C THR A 617 -39.35 -8.68 -8.68
N PRO A 618 -39.57 -7.40 -8.32
CA PRO A 618 -39.49 -6.28 -9.26
C PRO A 618 -38.11 -6.33 -9.90
N LYS A 619 -38.10 -6.62 -11.19
CA LYS A 619 -36.94 -7.04 -11.94
C LYS A 619 -35.84 -6.00 -11.81
N ASP A 620 -34.70 -6.40 -11.23
CA ASP A 620 -33.53 -5.56 -11.30
C ASP A 620 -33.01 -5.44 -12.74
N GLU A 621 -32.05 -4.54 -13.03
CA GLU A 621 -31.60 -4.36 -14.42
C GLU A 621 -30.97 -5.65 -14.96
N LEU A 622 -30.31 -6.42 -14.08
CA LEU A 622 -29.79 -7.73 -14.42
C LEU A 622 -30.93 -8.73 -14.62
N GLU A 623 -31.90 -8.82 -13.71
CA GLU A 623 -33.07 -9.68 -13.81
C GLU A 623 -33.87 -9.40 -15.09
N SER A 624 -34.08 -8.13 -15.42
CA SER A 624 -34.74 -7.69 -16.65
C SER A 624 -33.94 -8.12 -17.89
N ALA A 625 -32.60 -8.01 -17.82
CA ALA A 625 -31.74 -8.47 -18.89
C ALA A 625 -31.73 -10.00 -19.02
N LEU A 626 -31.75 -10.73 -17.91
CA LEU A 626 -31.78 -12.20 -17.85
C LEU A 626 -33.11 -12.73 -18.40
N GLU A 627 -34.25 -12.22 -17.95
CA GLU A 627 -35.55 -12.64 -18.45
C GLU A 627 -35.78 -12.25 -19.90
N GLY A 628 -35.21 -11.12 -20.33
CA GLY A 628 -35.27 -10.68 -21.72
C GLY A 628 -34.61 -11.64 -22.70
N VAL A 629 -33.69 -12.50 -22.24
CA VAL A 629 -32.98 -13.49 -23.07
C VAL A 629 -33.25 -14.94 -22.67
N ALA A 630 -33.95 -15.19 -21.56
CA ALA A 630 -34.10 -16.55 -21.03
C ALA A 630 -35.03 -17.40 -21.92
N MET A 631 -34.61 -18.63 -22.19
CA MET A 631 -35.47 -19.67 -22.77
C MET A 631 -36.56 -20.09 -21.76
N GLU A 632 -37.58 -20.84 -22.21
CA GLU A 632 -38.70 -21.29 -21.36
C GLU A 632 -38.27 -22.01 -20.07
N ASN A 633 -37.15 -22.74 -20.10
CA ASN A 633 -36.58 -23.44 -18.96
C ASN A 633 -35.57 -22.59 -18.14
N ARG A 634 -35.63 -21.27 -18.28
CA ARG A 634 -34.69 -20.29 -17.71
C ARG A 634 -33.22 -20.56 -18.07
N THR A 635 -32.96 -21.15 -19.23
CA THR A 635 -31.60 -21.27 -19.78
C THR A 635 -31.27 -20.04 -20.62
N LEU A 636 -30.08 -19.47 -20.45
CA LEU A 636 -29.55 -18.41 -21.32
C LEU A 636 -28.09 -18.68 -21.70
N ILE A 637 -27.57 -17.94 -22.67
CA ILE A 637 -26.16 -17.95 -23.05
C ILE A 637 -25.53 -16.65 -22.57
N ILE A 638 -24.35 -16.72 -21.96
CA ILE A 638 -23.65 -15.57 -21.42
C ILE A 638 -22.25 -15.48 -22.04
N ALA A 639 -21.96 -14.33 -22.64
CA ALA A 639 -20.63 -13.98 -23.13
C ALA A 639 -20.16 -12.66 -22.51
N ILE A 640 -18.91 -12.60 -22.05
CA ILE A 640 -18.34 -11.39 -21.43
C ILE A 640 -17.39 -10.72 -22.41
N LEU A 641 -17.55 -9.41 -22.62
CA LEU A 641 -16.72 -8.64 -23.54
C LEU A 641 -16.14 -7.38 -22.89
N ASN A 642 -15.00 -6.95 -23.43
CA ASN A 642 -14.35 -5.68 -23.13
C ASN A 642 -13.98 -4.97 -24.44
N LYS A 643 -13.40 -3.78 -24.33
CA LYS A 643 -12.98 -2.90 -25.41
C LYS A 643 -12.10 -3.62 -26.45
N ALA A 644 -11.21 -4.51 -26.03
CA ALA A 644 -10.30 -5.20 -26.94
C ALA A 644 -11.07 -6.10 -27.93
N TYR A 645 -12.17 -6.70 -27.51
CA TYR A 645 -13.01 -7.54 -28.36
C TYR A 645 -13.86 -6.76 -29.38
N VAL A 646 -14.00 -5.44 -29.20
CA VAL A 646 -14.82 -4.57 -30.06
C VAL A 646 -14.04 -3.59 -30.95
N GLU A 647 -12.76 -3.28 -30.65
CA GLU A 647 -12.00 -2.23 -31.36
C GLU A 647 -11.02 -2.71 -32.44
N GLN A 648 -10.58 -3.97 -32.47
CA GLN A 648 -9.63 -4.46 -33.48
C GLN A 648 -10.18 -5.68 -34.23
N ASN A 649 -10.27 -5.62 -35.58
CA ASN A 649 -10.62 -6.76 -36.47
C ASN A 649 -11.65 -7.73 -35.86
N ALA A 650 -12.77 -7.15 -35.41
CA ALA A 650 -13.48 -7.44 -34.16
C ALA A 650 -13.88 -8.91 -33.95
N MET A 651 -13.40 -9.47 -32.84
CA MET A 651 -13.76 -10.81 -32.36
C MET A 651 -15.27 -10.95 -32.15
N LEU A 652 -15.94 -9.89 -31.69
CA LEU A 652 -17.41 -9.85 -31.57
C LEU A 652 -18.11 -10.09 -32.91
N ASP A 653 -17.65 -9.43 -33.97
CA ASP A 653 -18.27 -9.59 -35.29
C ASP A 653 -18.08 -11.02 -35.82
N LEU A 654 -16.90 -11.63 -35.62
CA LEU A 654 -16.64 -13.02 -36.00
C LEU A 654 -17.45 -14.02 -35.17
N PHE A 655 -17.60 -13.76 -33.87
CA PHE A 655 -18.43 -14.56 -32.97
C PHE A 655 -19.90 -14.57 -33.43
N LEU A 656 -20.47 -13.38 -33.71
CA LEU A 656 -21.85 -13.25 -34.23
C LEU A 656 -22.00 -13.89 -35.61
N GLN A 657 -20.99 -13.73 -36.48
CA GLN A 657 -21.00 -14.37 -37.79
C GLN A 657 -21.01 -15.89 -37.69
N SER A 658 -20.31 -16.47 -36.70
CA SER A 658 -20.34 -17.92 -36.49
C SER A 658 -21.75 -18.41 -36.14
N LEU A 659 -22.46 -17.70 -35.26
CA LEU A 659 -23.85 -18.03 -34.89
C LEU A 659 -24.82 -17.89 -36.07
N GLY A 660 -24.65 -16.87 -36.92
CA GLY A 660 -25.51 -16.68 -38.10
C GLY A 660 -25.28 -17.70 -39.23
N GLU A 661 -24.07 -18.26 -39.32
CA GLU A 661 -23.69 -19.22 -40.38
C GLU A 661 -23.71 -20.69 -39.90
N GLY A 662 -23.91 -20.91 -38.60
CA GLY A 662 -23.98 -22.22 -37.99
C GLY A 662 -25.31 -22.93 -38.23
N GLU A 663 -25.30 -24.25 -38.10
CA GLU A 663 -26.47 -25.12 -38.29
C GLU A 663 -27.36 -25.06 -37.04
N ASP A 664 -28.58 -24.54 -37.19
CA ASP A 664 -29.55 -24.33 -36.10
C ASP A 664 -29.03 -23.45 -34.94
N THR A 665 -28.19 -22.45 -35.22
CA THR A 665 -27.62 -21.56 -34.18
C THR A 665 -28.14 -20.12 -34.21
N GLU A 666 -28.78 -19.67 -35.29
CA GLU A 666 -29.18 -18.27 -35.46
C GLU A 666 -30.14 -17.79 -34.36
N PHE A 667 -31.15 -18.61 -34.01
CA PHE A 667 -32.11 -18.28 -32.94
C PHE A 667 -31.47 -18.16 -31.55
N LEU A 668 -30.25 -18.68 -31.35
CA LEU A 668 -29.55 -18.58 -30.07
C LEU A 668 -29.09 -17.15 -29.78
N ILE A 669 -29.01 -16.28 -30.80
CA ILE A 669 -28.67 -14.87 -30.65
C ILE A 669 -29.71 -14.16 -29.76
N ASP A 670 -31.00 -14.51 -29.89
CA ASP A 670 -32.09 -13.97 -29.06
C ASP A 670 -31.98 -14.40 -27.58
N HIS A 671 -31.20 -15.45 -27.32
CA HIS A 671 -30.97 -15.99 -25.98
C HIS A 671 -29.57 -15.70 -25.43
N LEU A 672 -28.82 -14.79 -26.07
CA LEU A 672 -27.45 -14.45 -25.73
C LEU A 672 -27.37 -13.10 -25.01
N LEU A 673 -26.93 -13.11 -23.75
CA LEU A 673 -26.61 -11.92 -22.98
C LEU A 673 -25.12 -11.58 -23.07
N PHE A 674 -24.83 -10.42 -23.66
CA PHE A 674 -23.51 -9.83 -23.68
C PHE A 674 -23.26 -8.97 -22.44
N VAL A 675 -22.33 -9.39 -21.61
CA VAL A 675 -21.97 -8.69 -20.37
C VAL A 675 -20.71 -7.87 -20.62
N ALA A 676 -20.88 -6.56 -20.72
CA ALA A 676 -19.80 -5.62 -20.99
C ALA A 676 -19.15 -5.16 -19.68
N VAL A 677 -17.82 -5.29 -19.58
CA VAL A 677 -17.05 -4.85 -18.38
C VAL A 677 -16.47 -3.44 -18.51
N ASP A 678 -16.69 -2.78 -19.64
CA ASP A 678 -16.35 -1.37 -19.88
C ASP A 678 -17.37 -0.68 -20.79
N GLN A 679 -17.36 0.66 -20.72
CA GLN A 679 -18.34 1.48 -21.41
C GLN A 679 -18.25 1.41 -22.94
N ARG A 680 -17.05 1.21 -23.54
CA ARG A 680 -16.91 1.15 -25.00
C ARG A 680 -17.51 -0.15 -25.53
N ALA A 681 -17.25 -1.27 -24.85
CA ALA A 681 -17.88 -2.56 -25.13
C ALA A 681 -19.40 -2.49 -25.00
N PHE A 682 -19.90 -1.88 -23.92
CA PHE A 682 -21.34 -1.72 -23.71
C PHE A 682 -21.99 -0.88 -24.83
N ASN A 683 -21.36 0.24 -25.20
CA ASN A 683 -21.85 1.11 -26.26
C ASN A 683 -21.88 0.39 -27.63
N ARG A 684 -20.82 -0.35 -27.99
CA ARG A 684 -20.77 -1.13 -29.23
C ARG A 684 -21.86 -2.19 -29.26
N CYS A 685 -22.01 -2.94 -28.16
CA CYS A 685 -23.05 -3.95 -28.03
C CYS A 685 -24.46 -3.35 -28.26
N ARG A 686 -24.75 -2.20 -27.65
CA ARG A 686 -26.03 -1.48 -27.82
C ARG A 686 -26.22 -0.94 -29.23
N THR A 687 -25.15 -0.50 -29.89
CA THR A 687 -25.19 -0.03 -31.30
C THR A 687 -25.53 -1.16 -32.28
N LEU A 688 -25.19 -2.41 -31.94
CA LEU A 688 -25.53 -3.59 -32.72
C LEU A 688 -26.93 -4.16 -32.37
N GLU A 689 -27.70 -3.45 -31.53
CA GLU A 689 -29.04 -3.87 -31.09
C GLU A 689 -29.08 -5.23 -30.39
N LEU A 690 -27.98 -5.63 -29.75
CA LEU A 690 -27.86 -6.88 -29.01
C LEU A 690 -28.40 -6.74 -27.57
N HIS A 691 -28.64 -7.88 -26.90
CA HIS A 691 -28.95 -7.91 -25.47
C HIS A 691 -27.66 -7.69 -24.65
N CYS A 692 -27.56 -6.51 -24.02
CA CYS A 692 -26.33 -6.06 -23.35
C CYS A 692 -26.59 -5.72 -21.88
N TYR A 693 -25.68 -6.12 -21.00
CA TYR A 693 -25.67 -5.73 -19.59
C TYR A 693 -24.34 -5.06 -19.22
N ASN A 694 -24.39 -3.90 -18.56
CA ASN A 694 -23.20 -3.16 -18.14
C ASN A 694 -22.74 -3.64 -16.75
N LEU A 695 -21.69 -4.45 -16.69
CA LEU A 695 -21.12 -4.92 -15.43
C LEU A 695 -20.18 -3.85 -14.87
N VAL A 696 -20.70 -3.02 -13.97
CA VAL A 696 -19.90 -2.01 -13.27
C VAL A 696 -18.89 -2.69 -12.34
N THR A 697 -17.61 -2.30 -12.48
CA THR A 697 -16.50 -2.84 -11.69
C THR A 697 -15.75 -1.70 -11.01
N GLU A 698 -15.58 -1.78 -9.69
CA GLU A 698 -14.91 -0.72 -8.93
C GLU A 698 -13.42 -1.03 -8.71
N GLY A 699 -12.57 -0.05 -9.01
CA GLY A 699 -11.14 -0.07 -8.67
C GLY A 699 -10.19 -0.69 -9.69
N VAL A 700 -10.68 -1.18 -10.83
CA VAL A 700 -9.87 -1.61 -11.98
C VAL A 700 -10.60 -1.19 -13.27
N ASP A 701 -9.90 -0.48 -14.15
CA ASP A 701 -10.41 -0.12 -15.47
C ASP A 701 -10.11 -1.24 -16.47
N PHE A 702 -11.14 -2.01 -16.87
CA PHE A 702 -11.02 -3.08 -17.89
C PHE A 702 -11.05 -2.55 -19.33
N SER A 703 -11.00 -1.23 -19.54
CA SER A 703 -10.96 -0.60 -20.88
C SER A 703 -9.58 -0.64 -21.55
N LYS A 704 -8.62 -1.41 -21.02
CA LYS A 704 -7.31 -1.69 -21.64
C LYS A 704 -7.22 -3.17 -21.99
N GLU A 705 -6.31 -3.53 -22.90
CA GLU A 705 -6.01 -4.93 -23.18
C GLU A 705 -5.55 -5.62 -21.90
N VAL A 706 -6.22 -6.73 -21.55
CA VAL A 706 -5.99 -7.48 -20.32
C VAL A 706 -5.13 -8.70 -20.67
N PHE A 707 -3.84 -8.64 -20.35
CA PHE A 707 -2.88 -9.69 -20.72
C PHE A 707 -3.11 -10.98 -19.91
N TYR A 708 -3.06 -12.12 -20.59
CA TYR A 708 -3.26 -13.43 -19.97
C TYR A 708 -2.36 -13.64 -18.74
N MET A 709 -2.96 -14.09 -17.63
CA MET A 709 -2.35 -14.27 -16.30
C MET A 709 -1.88 -13.00 -15.55
N SER A 710 -2.23 -11.79 -16.01
CA SER A 710 -2.00 -10.58 -15.22
C SER A 710 -2.90 -10.50 -13.98
N ASP A 711 -2.59 -9.64 -13.00
CA ASP A 711 -3.47 -9.41 -11.84
C ASP A 711 -4.82 -8.83 -12.28
N ALA A 712 -4.84 -8.00 -13.33
CA ALA A 712 -6.08 -7.50 -13.93
C ALA A 712 -6.87 -8.63 -14.61
N PHE A 713 -6.20 -9.55 -15.34
CA PHE A 713 -6.83 -10.74 -15.92
C PHE A 713 -7.46 -11.63 -14.84
N ASN A 714 -6.70 -11.94 -13.79
CA ASN A 714 -7.20 -12.76 -12.69
C ASN A 714 -8.38 -12.06 -11.99
N ASN A 715 -8.30 -10.76 -11.73
CA ASN A 715 -9.42 -10.01 -11.15
C ASN A 715 -10.66 -9.99 -12.06
N MET A 716 -10.48 -9.87 -13.37
CA MET A 716 -11.55 -9.96 -14.36
C MET A 716 -12.21 -11.35 -14.36
N MET A 717 -11.41 -12.42 -14.37
CA MET A 717 -11.90 -13.80 -14.29
C MET A 717 -12.66 -14.04 -12.98
N TRP A 718 -12.16 -13.54 -11.84
CA TRP A 718 -12.86 -13.65 -10.57
C TRP A 718 -14.16 -12.85 -10.54
N ARG A 719 -14.20 -11.66 -11.17
CA ARG A 719 -15.42 -10.87 -11.28
C ARG A 719 -16.45 -11.57 -12.16
N ARG A 720 -16.03 -12.25 -13.23
CA ARG A 720 -16.86 -13.18 -14.01
C ARG A 720 -17.42 -14.28 -13.11
N THR A 721 -16.59 -14.99 -12.35
CA THR A 721 -17.05 -16.10 -11.49
C THR A 721 -18.09 -15.60 -10.48
N LEU A 722 -17.89 -14.41 -9.91
CA LEU A 722 -18.86 -13.80 -9.00
C LEU A 722 -20.20 -13.48 -9.68
N PHE A 723 -20.15 -12.86 -10.86
CA PHE A 723 -21.34 -12.53 -11.66
C PHE A 723 -22.13 -13.78 -12.02
N LEU A 724 -21.46 -14.82 -12.51
CA LEU A 724 -22.08 -16.09 -12.87
C LEU A 724 -22.68 -16.82 -11.66
N GLY A 725 -22.05 -16.69 -10.48
CA GLY A 725 -22.64 -17.15 -9.22
C GLY A 725 -23.94 -16.42 -8.88
N ASP A 726 -24.06 -15.12 -9.19
CA ASP A 726 -25.30 -14.36 -8.98
C ASP A 726 -26.43 -14.82 -9.90
N VAL A 727 -26.11 -15.11 -11.18
CA VAL A 727 -27.07 -15.68 -12.13
C VAL A 727 -27.62 -17.03 -11.63
N LEU A 728 -26.78 -17.91 -11.07
CA LEU A 728 -27.24 -19.18 -10.46
C LEU A 728 -28.15 -18.94 -9.25
N ARG A 729 -27.81 -17.97 -8.37
CA ARG A 729 -28.63 -17.65 -7.20
C ARG A 729 -30.03 -17.14 -7.56
N ARG A 730 -30.17 -16.55 -8.75
CA ARG A 730 -31.44 -16.08 -9.32
C ARG A 730 -32.24 -17.20 -10.01
N GLY A 731 -31.72 -18.43 -10.03
CA GLY A 731 -32.42 -19.59 -10.56
C GLY A 731 -32.30 -19.78 -12.07
N TYR A 732 -31.37 -19.08 -12.73
CA TYR A 732 -31.12 -19.25 -14.16
C TYR A 732 -30.06 -20.33 -14.42
N ASN A 733 -30.36 -21.19 -15.38
CA ASN A 733 -29.38 -22.08 -15.99
C ASN A 733 -28.61 -21.28 -17.05
N PHE A 734 -27.33 -21.57 -17.29
CA PHE A 734 -26.64 -20.90 -18.39
C PHE A 734 -25.57 -21.74 -19.08
N ILE A 735 -25.35 -21.42 -20.34
CA ILE A 735 -24.11 -21.73 -21.05
C ILE A 735 -23.22 -20.50 -20.97
N PHE A 736 -22.06 -20.64 -20.36
CA PHE A 736 -21.01 -19.62 -20.45
C PHE A 736 -20.13 -19.92 -21.66
N THR A 737 -19.83 -18.89 -22.45
CA THR A 737 -18.93 -18.97 -23.61
C THR A 737 -17.98 -17.77 -23.62
N ASP A 738 -16.69 -18.01 -23.83
CA ASP A 738 -15.72 -16.96 -24.13
C ASP A 738 -15.99 -16.43 -25.56
N MET A 739 -15.55 -15.20 -25.83
CA MET A 739 -15.74 -14.50 -27.11
C MET A 739 -14.97 -15.14 -28.29
N ASP A 740 -14.00 -15.99 -28.01
CA ASP A 740 -13.16 -16.72 -28.96
C ASP A 740 -13.59 -18.18 -29.13
N VAL A 741 -14.87 -18.47 -28.88
CA VAL A 741 -15.52 -19.74 -29.17
C VAL A 741 -16.46 -19.56 -30.36
N MET A 742 -16.21 -20.28 -31.45
CA MET A 742 -17.11 -20.32 -32.60
C MET A 742 -18.23 -21.33 -32.36
N TRP A 743 -19.46 -20.93 -32.69
CA TRP A 743 -20.64 -21.78 -32.59
C TRP A 743 -21.04 -22.23 -33.99
N LEU A 744 -20.86 -23.51 -34.30
CA LEU A 744 -21.11 -24.08 -35.63
C LEU A 744 -22.38 -24.92 -35.68
N ARG A 745 -22.82 -25.48 -34.54
CA ARG A 745 -24.09 -26.20 -34.41
C ARG A 745 -24.75 -25.92 -33.07
N ASN A 746 -26.06 -26.17 -32.99
CA ASN A 746 -26.79 -26.13 -31.73
C ASN A 746 -26.22 -27.14 -30.69
N PRO A 747 -25.72 -26.68 -29.52
CA PRO A 747 -25.08 -27.56 -28.54
C PRO A 747 -26.06 -28.39 -27.70
N PHE A 748 -27.34 -28.03 -27.65
CA PHE A 748 -28.29 -28.69 -26.74
C PHE A 748 -28.49 -30.19 -27.04
N SER A 749 -28.20 -30.62 -28.27
CA SER A 749 -28.23 -32.03 -28.67
C SER A 749 -27.15 -32.90 -27.98
N GLN A 750 -26.06 -32.28 -27.48
CA GLN A 750 -24.95 -32.97 -26.81
C GLN A 750 -24.78 -32.58 -25.34
N LEU A 751 -25.68 -31.76 -24.78
CA LEU A 751 -25.70 -31.38 -23.37
C LEU A 751 -26.73 -32.22 -22.61
N TYR A 752 -26.27 -32.93 -21.57
CA TYR A 752 -27.11 -33.87 -20.81
C TYR A 752 -27.85 -33.17 -19.66
N ARG A 753 -29.18 -33.27 -19.60
CA ARG A 753 -29.96 -32.55 -18.58
C ARG A 753 -30.21 -33.37 -17.30
N ASP A 754 -30.02 -34.69 -17.34
CA ASP A 754 -30.37 -35.59 -16.25
C ASP A 754 -29.17 -35.97 -15.36
N GLY A 755 -29.10 -35.38 -14.17
CA GLY A 755 -28.16 -35.76 -13.10
C GLY A 755 -26.72 -35.23 -13.22
N GLU A 756 -26.45 -34.39 -14.23
CA GLU A 756 -25.13 -33.77 -14.49
C GLU A 756 -25.25 -32.24 -14.47
N TYR A 757 -25.12 -31.68 -13.26
CA TYR A 757 -25.45 -30.27 -13.02
C TYR A 757 -24.40 -29.27 -13.54
N LEU A 758 -23.22 -29.75 -13.93
CA LEU A 758 -22.13 -28.96 -14.52
C LEU A 758 -21.42 -29.79 -15.60
N GLN A 759 -21.35 -29.29 -16.83
CA GLN A 759 -20.67 -29.91 -17.97
C GLN A 759 -19.71 -28.90 -18.59
N MET A 760 -18.43 -29.22 -18.63
CA MET A 760 -17.38 -28.28 -19.01
C MET A 760 -16.54 -28.81 -20.16
N SER A 761 -16.17 -27.90 -21.07
CA SER A 761 -15.15 -28.19 -22.08
C SER A 761 -13.82 -28.58 -21.42
N SER A 762 -12.97 -29.28 -22.16
CA SER A 762 -11.66 -29.73 -21.67
C SER A 762 -10.59 -29.41 -22.70
N ASP A 763 -9.41 -29.03 -22.23
CA ASP A 763 -8.25 -28.86 -23.11
C ASP A 763 -7.78 -30.21 -23.67
N PHE A 764 -7.92 -31.28 -22.86
CA PHE A 764 -7.66 -32.66 -23.25
C PHE A 764 -8.74 -33.62 -22.71
N TYR A 765 -9.42 -34.32 -23.61
CA TYR A 765 -10.41 -35.36 -23.30
C TYR A 765 -9.77 -36.75 -23.34
N TYR A 766 -9.83 -37.47 -22.21
CA TYR A 766 -9.20 -38.80 -22.07
C TYR A 766 -10.15 -39.97 -22.30
N GLY A 767 -11.23 -39.76 -23.06
CA GLY A 767 -12.11 -40.83 -23.54
C GLY A 767 -13.24 -41.24 -22.59
N LYS A 768 -13.31 -40.70 -21.37
CA LYS A 768 -14.47 -40.88 -20.47
C LYS A 768 -14.94 -39.55 -19.87
N PRO A 769 -16.26 -39.36 -19.69
CA PRO A 769 -16.80 -38.07 -19.25
C PRO A 769 -16.51 -37.68 -17.79
N PHE A 770 -16.14 -38.62 -16.92
CA PHE A 770 -15.88 -38.37 -15.49
C PHE A 770 -14.42 -38.61 -15.08
N ASP A 771 -13.54 -38.81 -16.05
CA ASP A 771 -12.12 -39.04 -15.80
C ASP A 771 -11.39 -37.72 -15.45
N ASN A 772 -10.09 -37.83 -15.19
CA ASN A 772 -9.25 -36.71 -14.78
C ASN A 772 -8.88 -35.76 -15.94
N SER A 773 -9.84 -35.43 -16.81
CA SER A 773 -9.70 -34.40 -17.84
C SER A 773 -9.38 -33.04 -17.24
N PHE A 774 -8.62 -32.25 -18.01
CA PHE A 774 -8.26 -30.87 -17.68
C PHE A 774 -9.38 -29.94 -18.15
N PHE A 775 -10.16 -29.42 -17.20
CA PHE A 775 -11.29 -28.56 -17.52
C PHE A 775 -10.82 -27.22 -18.06
N ASN A 776 -11.54 -26.73 -19.07
CA ASN A 776 -11.40 -25.41 -19.66
C ASN A 776 -12.62 -24.55 -19.28
N THR A 777 -12.37 -23.30 -18.88
CA THR A 777 -13.42 -22.38 -18.40
C THR A 777 -14.01 -21.49 -19.49
N GLY A 778 -13.70 -21.72 -20.76
CA GLY A 778 -14.16 -20.93 -21.90
C GLY A 778 -15.45 -21.44 -22.53
N PHE A 779 -15.87 -22.67 -22.23
CA PHE A 779 -17.21 -23.14 -22.55
C PHE A 779 -17.70 -24.12 -21.48
N TYR A 780 -18.86 -23.84 -20.87
CA TYR A 780 -19.52 -24.79 -19.98
C TYR A 780 -21.01 -24.51 -19.81
N PHE A 781 -21.77 -25.59 -19.58
CA PHE A 781 -23.18 -25.55 -19.22
C PHE A 781 -23.36 -25.87 -17.74
N VAL A 782 -24.14 -25.06 -17.04
CA VAL A 782 -24.42 -25.23 -15.62
C VAL A 782 -25.89 -25.00 -15.33
N THR A 783 -26.43 -25.83 -14.45
CA THR A 783 -27.81 -25.73 -13.97
C THR A 783 -27.85 -25.10 -12.59
N ALA A 784 -28.83 -24.23 -12.34
CA ALA A 784 -29.02 -23.60 -11.04
C ALA A 784 -29.54 -24.61 -10.01
N ASN A 785 -28.76 -24.85 -8.96
CA ASN A 785 -29.15 -25.61 -7.78
C ASN A 785 -28.21 -25.30 -6.61
N ASN A 786 -28.58 -25.73 -5.41
CA ASN A 786 -27.79 -25.45 -4.20
C ASN A 786 -26.34 -25.95 -4.26
N LYS A 787 -26.06 -27.02 -5.01
CA LYS A 787 -24.70 -27.57 -5.12
C LYS A 787 -23.84 -26.74 -6.07
N THR A 788 -24.38 -26.33 -7.22
CA THR A 788 -23.65 -25.49 -8.19
C THR A 788 -23.44 -24.08 -7.65
N ILE A 789 -24.41 -23.51 -6.92
CA ILE A 789 -24.25 -22.25 -6.19
C ILE A 789 -23.11 -22.36 -5.16
N ALA A 790 -23.13 -23.41 -4.33
CA ALA A 790 -22.07 -23.64 -3.33
C ALA A 790 -20.69 -23.80 -3.97
N LEU A 791 -20.59 -24.46 -5.13
CA LEU A 791 -19.34 -24.55 -5.87
C LEU A 791 -18.84 -23.17 -6.33
N PHE A 792 -19.71 -22.34 -6.91
CA PHE A 792 -19.31 -21.00 -7.38
C PHE A 792 -18.90 -20.08 -6.22
N ASP A 793 -19.60 -20.16 -5.08
CA ASP A 793 -19.24 -19.41 -3.88
C ASP A 793 -17.89 -19.86 -3.32
N GLU A 794 -17.64 -21.17 -3.23
CA GLU A 794 -16.35 -21.69 -2.81
C GLU A 794 -15.24 -21.34 -3.81
N TRP A 795 -15.51 -21.48 -5.11
CA TRP A 795 -14.55 -21.18 -6.17
C TRP A 795 -14.13 -19.71 -6.13
N TYR A 796 -15.08 -18.79 -5.94
CA TYR A 796 -14.78 -17.36 -5.77
C TYR A 796 -14.03 -17.05 -4.46
N ALA A 797 -14.36 -17.71 -3.34
CA ALA A 797 -13.70 -17.49 -2.06
C ALA A 797 -12.21 -17.88 -2.08
N TRP A 798 -11.85 -18.88 -2.88
CA TRP A 798 -10.48 -19.35 -3.04
C TRP A 798 -9.50 -18.32 -3.61
N ARG A 799 -10.00 -17.29 -4.31
CA ARG A 799 -9.26 -16.11 -4.78
C ARG A 799 -8.22 -15.61 -3.78
N ASN A 800 -8.60 -15.50 -2.51
CA ASN A 800 -7.75 -14.92 -1.47
C ASN A 800 -6.55 -15.82 -1.09
N ASN A 801 -6.65 -17.12 -1.37
CA ASN A 801 -5.64 -18.13 -1.05
C ASN A 801 -4.88 -18.64 -2.29
N SER A 802 -5.18 -18.11 -3.47
CA SER A 802 -4.68 -18.61 -4.77
C SER A 802 -3.88 -17.55 -5.54
N LYS A 803 -2.97 -16.84 -4.84
CA LYS A 803 -2.17 -15.77 -5.46
C LYS A 803 -1.32 -16.31 -6.62
N GLY A 804 -1.52 -15.78 -7.82
CA GLY A 804 -0.83 -16.18 -9.05
C GLY A 804 -1.48 -17.34 -9.83
N MET A 805 -2.65 -17.82 -9.41
CA MET A 805 -3.43 -18.83 -10.14
C MET A 805 -4.67 -18.17 -10.79
N LYS A 806 -4.99 -18.53 -12.03
CA LYS A 806 -6.28 -18.16 -12.66
C LYS A 806 -7.41 -19.07 -12.16
N ASP A 807 -8.64 -18.68 -12.40
CA ASP A 807 -9.84 -19.40 -11.94
C ASP A 807 -9.87 -20.87 -12.42
N GLN A 808 -9.48 -21.16 -13.67
CA GLN A 808 -9.35 -22.52 -14.18
C GLN A 808 -8.37 -23.38 -13.36
N ASP A 809 -7.21 -22.83 -12.99
CA ASP A 809 -6.19 -23.55 -12.21
C ASP A 809 -6.70 -23.85 -10.80
N VAL A 810 -7.42 -22.90 -10.21
CA VAL A 810 -8.06 -23.07 -8.91
C VAL A 810 -9.13 -24.14 -8.97
N LEU A 811 -9.97 -24.16 -10.02
CA LEU A 811 -10.98 -25.20 -10.19
C LEU A 811 -10.34 -26.59 -10.33
N GLN A 812 -9.24 -26.69 -11.07
CA GLN A 812 -8.48 -27.93 -11.18
C GLN A 812 -7.87 -28.36 -9.83
N LYS A 813 -7.41 -27.41 -9.01
CA LYS A 813 -6.92 -27.68 -7.65
C LYS A 813 -8.05 -28.13 -6.73
N MET A 814 -9.20 -27.45 -6.75
CA MET A 814 -10.40 -27.84 -5.99
C MET A 814 -10.87 -29.24 -6.39
N LYS A 815 -10.84 -29.59 -7.69
CA LYS A 815 -11.10 -30.95 -8.18
C LYS A 815 -10.15 -31.95 -7.53
N LYS A 816 -8.84 -31.69 -7.54
CA LYS A 816 -7.81 -32.57 -6.93
C LYS A 816 -7.98 -32.73 -5.42
N GLU A 817 -8.43 -31.69 -4.74
CA GLU A 817 -8.72 -31.70 -3.30
C GLU A 817 -10.09 -32.30 -2.96
N GLY A 818 -10.83 -32.82 -3.94
CA GLY A 818 -12.09 -33.53 -3.73
C GLY A 818 -13.30 -32.64 -3.50
N ALA A 819 -13.25 -31.35 -3.89
CA ALA A 819 -14.36 -30.40 -3.71
C ALA A 819 -15.65 -30.89 -4.38
N PHE A 820 -15.58 -31.43 -5.60
CA PHE A 820 -16.77 -31.93 -6.30
C PHE A 820 -17.42 -33.11 -5.57
N THR A 821 -16.60 -34.04 -5.07
CA THR A 821 -17.08 -35.17 -4.28
C THR A 821 -17.70 -34.69 -2.97
N ARG A 822 -17.05 -33.76 -2.26
CA ARG A 822 -17.56 -33.17 -1.01
C ARG A 822 -18.88 -32.45 -1.19
N LEU A 823 -19.05 -31.73 -2.31
CA LEU A 823 -20.30 -31.03 -2.64
C LEU A 823 -21.36 -31.95 -3.28
N GLY A 824 -21.04 -33.23 -3.50
CA GLY A 824 -21.91 -34.18 -4.16
C GLY A 824 -22.25 -33.80 -5.60
N LEU A 825 -21.32 -33.12 -6.28
CA LEU A 825 -21.43 -32.66 -7.66
C LEU A 825 -20.85 -33.69 -8.63
N ARG A 826 -21.62 -34.00 -9.67
CA ARG A 826 -21.19 -34.80 -10.80
C ARG A 826 -20.85 -33.85 -11.95
N VAL A 827 -19.55 -33.64 -12.18
CA VAL A 827 -19.04 -32.73 -13.22
C VAL A 827 -18.62 -33.55 -14.44
N ARG A 828 -19.23 -33.29 -15.60
CA ARG A 828 -18.93 -33.97 -16.87
C ARG A 828 -17.90 -33.18 -17.68
N ALA A 829 -16.87 -33.83 -18.19
CA ALA A 829 -16.03 -33.32 -19.26
C ALA A 829 -16.75 -33.51 -20.61
N LEU A 830 -16.85 -32.44 -21.39
CA LEU A 830 -17.37 -32.47 -22.75
C LEU A 830 -16.31 -33.03 -23.71
N GLU A 831 -16.74 -33.86 -24.67
CA GLU A 831 -15.82 -34.52 -25.59
C GLU A 831 -15.32 -33.53 -26.65
N THR A 832 -14.01 -33.50 -26.88
CA THR A 832 -13.35 -32.58 -27.83
C THR A 832 -13.68 -32.87 -29.30
N THR A 833 -14.30 -34.02 -29.60
CA THR A 833 -14.86 -34.30 -30.95
C THR A 833 -16.03 -33.38 -31.29
N TYR A 834 -16.85 -33.02 -30.30
CA TYR A 834 -18.03 -32.15 -30.46
C TYR A 834 -17.71 -30.73 -29.99
N PHE A 835 -17.15 -30.58 -28.79
CA PHE A 835 -16.75 -29.31 -28.20
C PHE A 835 -15.24 -29.12 -28.42
N SER A 836 -14.87 -28.91 -29.68
CA SER A 836 -13.50 -28.87 -30.14
C SER A 836 -12.76 -27.62 -29.65
N GLY A 837 -11.44 -27.70 -29.60
CA GLY A 837 -10.60 -26.54 -29.40
C GLY A 837 -9.22 -26.76 -29.99
N PHE A 838 -8.42 -25.70 -30.18
CA PHE A 838 -7.09 -25.84 -30.79
C PHE A 838 -6.09 -26.64 -29.93
N CYS A 839 -6.32 -26.79 -28.61
CA CYS A 839 -5.53 -27.73 -27.80
C CYS A 839 -5.70 -29.20 -28.25
N GLN A 840 -6.90 -29.57 -28.70
CA GLN A 840 -7.23 -30.91 -29.20
C GLN A 840 -8.34 -30.80 -30.24
N MET A 841 -7.95 -30.50 -31.48
CA MET A 841 -8.91 -30.22 -32.54
C MET A 841 -9.54 -31.51 -33.08
N SER A 842 -10.86 -31.48 -33.29
CA SER A 842 -11.58 -32.59 -33.92
C SER A 842 -11.13 -32.77 -35.38
N GLN A 843 -10.90 -34.03 -35.77
CA GLN A 843 -10.59 -34.39 -37.15
C GLN A 843 -11.83 -34.50 -38.05
N ASP A 844 -13.03 -34.43 -37.46
CA ASP A 844 -14.31 -34.55 -38.18
C ASP A 844 -15.18 -33.31 -37.97
N LEU A 845 -15.04 -32.32 -38.86
CA LEU A 845 -15.83 -31.07 -38.83
C LEU A 845 -17.35 -31.30 -38.88
N ARG A 846 -17.82 -32.49 -39.33
CA ARG A 846 -19.25 -32.82 -39.36
C ARG A 846 -19.83 -33.08 -37.97
N LYS A 847 -18.98 -33.33 -36.97
CA LYS A 847 -19.41 -33.55 -35.57
C LYS A 847 -19.21 -32.31 -34.70
N VAL A 848 -18.41 -31.36 -35.16
CA VAL A 848 -18.05 -30.18 -34.36
C VAL A 848 -19.27 -29.30 -34.13
N ILE A 849 -19.48 -28.95 -32.86
CA ILE A 849 -20.53 -28.05 -32.38
C ILE A 849 -19.93 -26.69 -32.07
N THR A 850 -18.86 -26.67 -31.28
CA THR A 850 -18.12 -25.44 -30.98
C THR A 850 -16.64 -25.62 -31.25
N VAL A 851 -15.95 -24.53 -31.58
CA VAL A 851 -14.48 -24.47 -31.68
C VAL A 851 -13.96 -23.35 -30.80
N HIS A 852 -13.32 -23.69 -29.69
CA HIS A 852 -12.65 -22.73 -28.81
C HIS A 852 -11.21 -22.50 -29.30
N ALA A 853 -10.79 -21.24 -29.42
CA ALA A 853 -9.38 -20.90 -29.61
C ALA A 853 -8.51 -21.04 -28.34
N ASN A 854 -8.72 -22.11 -27.57
CA ASN A 854 -7.87 -22.49 -26.45
C ASN A 854 -6.47 -22.88 -26.93
N CYS A 855 -5.46 -22.80 -26.06
CA CYS A 855 -4.04 -22.98 -26.42
C CYS A 855 -3.52 -22.00 -27.49
N CYS A 856 -4.15 -20.83 -27.65
CA CYS A 856 -3.68 -19.79 -28.56
C CYS A 856 -3.27 -18.51 -27.82
N ALA A 857 -2.05 -18.02 -28.07
CA ALA A 857 -1.39 -17.04 -27.21
C ALA A 857 -1.77 -15.56 -27.46
N SER A 858 -2.19 -15.18 -28.67
CA SER A 858 -2.48 -13.78 -29.02
C SER A 858 -3.83 -13.61 -29.72
N MET A 859 -4.46 -12.44 -29.55
CA MET A 859 -5.72 -12.08 -30.21
C MET A 859 -5.62 -12.18 -31.74
N LYS A 860 -4.48 -11.76 -32.30
CA LYS A 860 -4.22 -11.83 -33.74
C LYS A 860 -4.23 -13.28 -34.26
N ALA A 861 -3.61 -14.21 -33.54
CA ALA A 861 -3.60 -15.62 -33.92
C ALA A 861 -5.01 -16.23 -33.84
N LYS A 862 -5.74 -15.97 -32.74
CA LYS A 862 -7.13 -16.40 -32.56
C LYS A 862 -8.02 -15.97 -33.73
N LEU A 863 -7.94 -14.69 -34.12
CA LEU A 863 -8.73 -14.16 -35.24
C LEU A 863 -8.40 -14.81 -36.58
N ILE A 864 -7.11 -15.06 -36.89
CA ILE A 864 -6.71 -15.70 -38.16
C ILE A 864 -7.28 -17.12 -38.24
N ASP A 865 -7.17 -17.89 -37.17
CA ASP A 865 -7.55 -19.29 -37.21
C ASP A 865 -9.04 -19.52 -37.09
N LEU A 866 -9.73 -18.74 -36.25
CA LEU A 866 -11.18 -18.84 -36.17
C LEU A 866 -11.84 -18.42 -37.49
N ARG A 867 -11.28 -17.42 -38.21
CA ARG A 867 -11.70 -17.11 -39.60
C ARG A 867 -11.47 -18.30 -40.52
N SER A 868 -10.31 -18.94 -40.44
CA SER A 868 -10.00 -20.12 -41.25
C SER A 868 -10.95 -21.29 -40.97
N VAL A 869 -11.33 -21.49 -39.70
CA VAL A 869 -12.35 -22.48 -39.30
C VAL A 869 -13.70 -22.13 -39.92
N LEU A 870 -14.13 -20.88 -39.84
CA LEU A 870 -15.41 -20.43 -40.37
C LEU A 870 -15.46 -20.48 -41.90
N ASP A 871 -14.36 -20.15 -42.58
CA ASP A 871 -14.25 -20.28 -44.04
C ASP A 871 -14.35 -21.76 -44.47
N ALA A 872 -13.64 -22.66 -43.77
CA ALA A 872 -13.73 -24.09 -44.02
C ALA A 872 -15.15 -24.65 -43.77
N TRP A 873 -15.84 -24.15 -42.75
CA TRP A 873 -17.24 -24.46 -42.46
C TRP A 873 -18.16 -24.06 -43.63
N LYS A 874 -18.01 -22.83 -44.15
CA LYS A 874 -18.78 -22.32 -45.30
C LYS A 874 -18.59 -23.17 -46.55
N VAL A 875 -17.33 -23.52 -46.87
CA VAL A 875 -17.04 -24.38 -48.02
C VAL A 875 -17.71 -25.75 -47.89
N ASN A 876 -17.66 -26.37 -46.71
CA ASN A 876 -18.30 -27.67 -46.47
C ASN A 876 -19.83 -27.62 -46.60
N ASN A 877 -20.49 -26.57 -46.13
CA ASN A 877 -21.95 -26.44 -46.22
C ASN A 877 -22.43 -26.10 -47.65
N SER A 878 -21.61 -25.42 -48.45
CA SER A 878 -21.97 -25.05 -49.82
C SER A 878 -21.89 -26.19 -50.86
N ASN A 879 -21.11 -27.26 -50.62
CA ASN A 879 -20.78 -28.25 -51.66
C ASN A 879 -21.62 -29.54 -51.67
N GLY A 880 -22.57 -29.76 -50.73
CA GLY A 880 -23.61 -30.81 -50.83
C GLY A 880 -23.16 -32.26 -51.13
N THR A 881 -21.87 -32.59 -51.10
CA THR A 881 -21.32 -33.87 -51.53
C THR A 881 -20.24 -34.37 -50.58
N SER A 882 -20.44 -35.62 -50.16
CA SER A 882 -19.67 -36.42 -49.22
C SER A 882 -18.28 -36.77 -49.76
N ASN A 883 -17.23 -36.20 -49.17
CA ASN A 883 -15.90 -36.79 -48.88
C ASN A 883 -14.80 -35.71 -48.76
N ALA A 884 -14.96 -34.74 -47.86
CA ALA A 884 -13.88 -33.83 -47.50
C ALA A 884 -13.18 -34.33 -46.22
N THR A 885 -12.19 -35.22 -46.36
CA THR A 885 -11.09 -35.26 -45.39
C THR A 885 -10.41 -33.90 -45.47
N THR A 886 -10.45 -33.15 -44.38
CA THR A 886 -9.86 -31.80 -44.27
C THR A 886 -8.47 -31.79 -44.89
N THR A 887 -8.32 -31.10 -46.02
CA THR A 887 -7.02 -30.59 -46.44
C THR A 887 -6.46 -29.84 -45.24
N ALA A 888 -5.25 -30.18 -44.80
CA ALA A 888 -4.64 -29.68 -43.58
C ALA A 888 -4.73 -28.13 -43.53
N LEU A 889 -5.72 -27.62 -42.80
CA LEU A 889 -5.82 -26.21 -42.48
C LEU A 889 -4.63 -25.91 -41.57
N TYR A 890 -3.68 -25.14 -42.09
CA TYR A 890 -2.54 -24.65 -41.33
C TYR A 890 -3.04 -23.58 -40.34
N PHE A 891 -3.44 -24.01 -39.15
CA PHE A 891 -3.84 -23.11 -38.06
C PHE A 891 -2.60 -22.56 -37.33
N ALA A 892 -2.52 -21.24 -37.16
CA ALA A 892 -1.49 -20.55 -36.38
C ALA A 892 -1.45 -20.95 -34.88
N CYS A 893 -2.58 -21.41 -34.32
CA CYS A 893 -2.77 -21.89 -32.96
C CYS A 893 -2.37 -23.39 -32.84
N GLY A 894 -2.17 -24.10 -33.96
CA GLY A 894 -1.75 -25.50 -34.03
C GLY A 894 -0.28 -25.70 -34.44
N GLN A 895 0.49 -24.62 -34.61
CA GLN A 895 1.95 -24.72 -34.81
C GLN A 895 2.66 -24.89 -33.47
N THR A 896 2.56 -26.09 -32.90
CA THR A 896 3.70 -26.63 -32.14
C THR A 896 4.79 -26.93 -33.16
N GLU A 897 5.78 -26.03 -33.26
CA GLU A 897 6.98 -26.12 -34.13
C GLU A 897 6.87 -25.64 -35.60
N ILE A 898 6.29 -24.46 -35.85
CA ILE A 898 6.94 -23.49 -36.76
C ILE A 898 6.88 -22.12 -36.07
N THR A 899 8.06 -21.58 -35.82
CA THR A 899 8.36 -20.28 -35.25
C THR A 899 7.65 -19.14 -35.98
N ARG A 900 6.47 -18.74 -35.49
CA ARG A 900 6.04 -17.34 -35.62
C ARG A 900 6.14 -16.67 -34.25
N LYS A 901 7.38 -16.31 -33.98
CA LYS A 901 7.91 -15.43 -32.95
C LYS A 901 6.83 -14.62 -32.23
N ASP A 902 6.66 -14.85 -30.93
CA ASP A 902 5.99 -13.86 -30.09
C ASP A 902 6.73 -12.51 -30.16
N GLU A 903 6.11 -11.40 -29.79
CA GLU A 903 6.73 -10.07 -29.96
C GLU A 903 8.11 -9.96 -29.32
N LEU A 904 8.34 -10.69 -28.23
CA LEU A 904 9.65 -10.78 -27.60
C LEU A 904 10.62 -11.58 -28.48
N GLU A 905 10.25 -12.77 -28.93
CA GLU A 905 11.02 -13.59 -29.87
C GLU A 905 11.32 -12.84 -31.17
N ALA A 906 10.39 -12.01 -31.65
CA ALA A 906 10.57 -11.17 -32.84
C ALA A 906 11.58 -10.07 -32.58
N ALA A 907 11.53 -9.46 -31.40
CA ALA A 907 12.52 -8.48 -30.96
C ALA A 907 13.90 -9.13 -30.75
N LEU A 908 13.96 -10.31 -30.12
CA LEU A 908 15.19 -11.07 -29.86
C LEU A 908 15.84 -11.52 -31.16
N GLU A 909 15.10 -12.15 -32.08
CA GLU A 909 15.63 -12.53 -33.39
C GLU A 909 16.01 -11.33 -34.25
N GLY A 910 15.34 -10.19 -34.06
CA GLY A 910 15.66 -8.96 -34.77
C GLY A 910 17.02 -8.37 -34.41
N VAL A 911 17.56 -8.69 -33.23
CA VAL A 911 18.86 -8.20 -32.74
C VAL A 911 19.90 -9.30 -32.53
N ALA A 912 19.50 -10.58 -32.57
CA ALA A 912 20.40 -11.68 -32.28
C ALA A 912 21.51 -11.78 -33.33
N MET A 913 22.75 -11.95 -32.86
CA MET A 913 23.89 -12.39 -33.68
C MET A 913 23.65 -13.82 -34.18
N GLU A 914 24.45 -14.28 -35.16
CA GLU A 914 24.33 -15.62 -35.76
C GLU A 914 24.30 -16.77 -34.74
N ASN A 915 25.02 -16.61 -33.62
CA ASN A 915 25.08 -17.59 -32.54
C ASN A 915 23.99 -17.40 -31.48
N ARG A 916 22.90 -16.67 -31.78
CA ARG A 916 21.83 -16.29 -30.85
C ARG A 916 22.30 -15.53 -29.61
N THR A 917 23.39 -14.77 -29.74
CA THR A 917 23.82 -13.83 -28.71
C THR A 917 23.28 -12.43 -28.99
N LEU A 918 22.78 -11.73 -27.99
CA LEU A 918 22.37 -10.33 -28.12
C LEU A 918 22.88 -9.48 -26.94
N ILE A 919 22.73 -8.16 -27.04
CA ILE A 919 23.00 -7.22 -25.95
C ILE A 919 21.66 -6.69 -25.45
N ILE A 920 21.48 -6.63 -24.13
CA ILE A 920 20.24 -6.15 -23.51
C ILE A 920 20.58 -5.00 -22.56
N ALA A 921 19.89 -3.88 -22.75
CA ALA A 921 19.94 -2.74 -21.84
C ALA A 921 18.51 -2.34 -21.45
N ILE A 922 18.30 -2.02 -20.17
CA ILE A 922 16.98 -1.62 -19.65
C ILE A 922 16.96 -0.12 -19.40
N LEU A 923 15.89 0.55 -19.88
CA LEU A 923 15.71 1.99 -19.70
C LEU A 923 14.35 2.34 -19.08
N ASN A 924 14.34 3.43 -18.34
CA ASN A 924 13.14 4.11 -17.86
C ASN A 924 13.20 5.59 -18.23
N LYS A 925 12.17 6.35 -17.87
CA LYS A 925 12.01 7.78 -18.15
C LYS A 925 13.24 8.60 -17.77
N ALA A 926 13.86 8.33 -16.61
CA ALA A 926 14.99 9.10 -16.11
C ALA A 926 16.24 8.99 -17.02
N TYR A 927 16.37 7.89 -17.77
CA TYR A 927 17.50 7.67 -18.68
C TYR A 927 17.31 8.32 -20.06
N VAL A 928 16.10 8.79 -20.40
CA VAL A 928 15.72 9.23 -21.76
C VAL A 928 15.34 10.72 -21.90
N GLU A 929 15.49 11.52 -20.84
CA GLU A 929 15.27 12.97 -20.91
C GLU A 929 16.34 13.67 -21.81
N GLN A 930 16.15 14.94 -22.16
CA GLN A 930 17.07 15.62 -23.11
C GLN A 930 18.50 15.72 -22.53
N ASN A 931 19.52 15.33 -23.32
CA ASN A 931 20.92 15.22 -22.91
C ASN A 931 21.17 14.22 -21.76
N ALA A 932 20.32 13.20 -21.62
CA ALA A 932 20.38 12.19 -20.57
C ALA A 932 21.32 11.02 -20.91
N MET A 933 21.22 9.94 -20.14
CA MET A 933 22.16 8.81 -20.15
C MET A 933 22.12 8.00 -21.45
N LEU A 934 20.93 7.83 -22.06
CA LEU A 934 20.77 7.09 -23.32
C LEU A 934 21.61 7.70 -24.45
N ASP A 935 21.61 9.04 -24.55
CA ASP A 935 22.37 9.74 -25.59
C ASP A 935 23.88 9.50 -25.40
N LEU A 936 24.38 9.54 -24.16
CA LEU A 936 25.80 9.30 -23.85
C LEU A 936 26.21 7.84 -24.06
N PHE A 937 25.34 6.90 -23.69
CA PHE A 937 25.55 5.46 -23.89
C PHE A 937 25.67 5.13 -25.39
N LEU A 938 24.74 5.62 -26.21
CA LEU A 938 24.78 5.46 -27.67
C LEU A 938 26.00 6.14 -28.29
N GLN A 939 26.39 7.31 -27.78
CA GLN A 939 27.59 8.00 -28.22
C GLN A 939 28.85 7.16 -27.95
N SER A 940 28.94 6.51 -26.78
CA SER A 940 30.06 5.62 -26.48
C SER A 940 30.19 4.47 -27.47
N LEU A 941 29.08 3.83 -27.85
CA LEU A 941 29.07 2.75 -28.83
C LEU A 941 29.48 3.23 -30.24
N ARG A 942 29.07 4.43 -30.65
CA ARG A 942 29.44 5.00 -31.96
C ARG A 942 30.90 5.43 -32.05
N GLU A 943 31.47 5.88 -30.94
CA GLU A 943 32.84 6.41 -30.88
C GLU A 943 33.87 5.41 -30.33
N GLY A 944 33.41 4.26 -29.84
CA GLY A 944 34.26 3.17 -29.39
C GLY A 944 34.92 2.41 -30.55
N GLU A 945 36.03 1.75 -30.25
CA GLU A 945 36.80 0.95 -31.19
C GLU A 945 36.08 -0.40 -31.41
N ASP A 946 35.61 -0.63 -32.63
CA ASP A 946 34.88 -1.86 -33.02
C ASP A 946 33.57 -2.08 -32.22
N THR A 947 32.85 -1.01 -31.88
CA THR A 947 31.59 -1.10 -31.10
C THR A 947 30.35 -0.62 -31.85
N GLU A 948 30.47 0.13 -32.94
CA GLU A 948 29.32 0.76 -33.60
C GLU A 948 28.31 -0.27 -34.12
N PHE A 949 28.79 -1.36 -34.74
CA PHE A 949 27.93 -2.43 -35.26
C PHE A 949 27.13 -3.16 -34.17
N LEU A 950 27.56 -3.07 -32.90
CA LEU A 950 26.87 -3.70 -31.78
C LEU A 950 25.51 -3.04 -31.48
N ILE A 951 25.27 -1.82 -31.99
CA ILE A 951 23.99 -1.12 -31.88
C ILE A 951 22.87 -1.93 -32.56
N ASP A 952 23.17 -2.59 -33.69
CA ASP A 952 22.21 -3.45 -34.41
C ASP A 952 21.86 -4.72 -33.62
N HIS A 953 22.71 -5.09 -32.66
CA HIS A 953 22.55 -6.25 -31.79
C HIS A 953 22.08 -5.89 -30.38
N LEU A 954 21.67 -4.64 -30.15
CA LEU A 954 21.27 -4.13 -28.85
C LEU A 954 19.75 -3.98 -28.74
N LEU A 955 19.16 -4.77 -27.85
CA LEU A 955 17.75 -4.65 -27.47
C LEU A 955 17.59 -3.72 -26.27
N PHE A 956 16.92 -2.60 -26.50
CA PHE A 956 16.50 -1.67 -25.47
C PHE A 956 15.14 -2.07 -24.88
N VAL A 957 15.13 -2.45 -23.62
CA VAL A 957 13.92 -2.90 -22.91
C VAL A 957 13.40 -1.75 -22.05
N ALA A 958 12.29 -1.14 -22.49
CA ALA A 958 11.69 0.01 -21.83
C ALA A 958 10.67 -0.43 -20.79
N VAL A 959 10.80 0.04 -19.55
CA VAL A 959 9.86 -0.28 -18.44
C VAL A 959 8.75 0.75 -18.24
N ASP A 960 8.73 1.81 -19.05
CA ASP A 960 7.66 2.80 -19.11
C ASP A 960 7.45 3.34 -20.53
N GLN A 961 6.28 3.93 -20.74
CA GLN A 961 5.86 4.40 -22.06
C GLN A 961 6.71 5.55 -22.61
N ARG A 962 7.25 6.44 -21.77
CA ARG A 962 8.08 7.56 -22.25
C ARG A 962 9.42 7.06 -22.75
N ALA A 963 10.05 6.15 -22.00
CA ALA A 963 11.23 5.40 -22.42
C ALA A 963 11.01 4.69 -23.76
N PHE A 964 9.92 3.93 -23.89
CA PHE A 964 9.60 3.19 -25.11
C PHE A 964 9.42 4.13 -26.32
N ASN A 965 8.67 5.22 -26.14
CA ASN A 965 8.44 6.19 -27.21
C ASN A 965 9.74 6.88 -27.65
N ARG A 966 10.60 7.29 -26.72
CA ARG A 966 11.90 7.91 -27.06
C ARG A 966 12.82 6.93 -27.77
N CYS A 967 12.89 5.69 -27.30
CA CYS A 967 13.66 4.63 -27.96
C CYS A 967 13.19 4.44 -29.42
N ARG A 968 11.87 4.34 -29.64
CA ARG A 968 11.28 4.23 -30.98
C ARG A 968 11.54 5.45 -31.86
N THR A 969 11.52 6.65 -31.28
CA THR A 969 11.80 7.92 -32.00
C THR A 969 13.25 7.98 -32.49
N LEU A 970 14.18 7.30 -31.82
CA LEU A 970 15.58 7.18 -32.21
C LEU A 970 15.82 6.00 -33.19
N GLU A 971 14.75 5.34 -33.65
CA GLU A 971 14.80 4.19 -34.57
C GLU A 971 15.62 3.00 -34.05
N LEU A 972 15.68 2.84 -32.73
CA LEU A 972 16.41 1.74 -32.07
C LEU A 972 15.53 0.47 -31.98
N HIS A 973 16.17 -0.68 -31.72
CA HIS A 973 15.46 -1.92 -31.39
C HIS A 973 14.91 -1.86 -29.95
N CYS A 974 13.59 -1.66 -29.83
CA CYS A 974 12.94 -1.42 -28.55
C CYS A 974 11.88 -2.48 -28.24
N TYR A 975 11.87 -2.97 -27.00
CA TYR A 975 10.82 -3.84 -26.46
C TYR A 975 10.14 -3.18 -25.26
N ASN A 976 8.81 -3.17 -25.24
CA ASN A 976 8.03 -2.58 -24.15
C ASN A 976 7.78 -3.63 -23.06
N LEU A 977 8.51 -3.55 -21.94
CA LEU A 977 8.32 -4.43 -20.80
C LEU A 977 7.17 -3.92 -19.92
N VAL A 978 5.94 -4.28 -20.31
CA VAL A 978 4.72 -3.89 -19.60
C VAL A 978 4.67 -4.56 -18.22
N THR A 979 4.51 -3.74 -17.17
CA THR A 979 4.31 -4.19 -15.79
C THR A 979 3.02 -3.60 -15.24
N GLU A 980 2.02 -4.43 -14.95
CA GLU A 980 0.75 -3.96 -14.41
C GLU A 980 0.86 -3.75 -12.89
N GLY A 981 0.42 -2.57 -12.41
CA GLY A 981 0.34 -2.26 -10.98
C GLY A 981 1.46 -1.39 -10.41
N VAL A 982 2.49 -1.05 -11.19
CA VAL A 982 3.57 -0.12 -10.78
C VAL A 982 3.89 0.83 -11.93
N ASP A 983 3.70 2.13 -11.70
CA ASP A 983 4.09 3.17 -12.64
C ASP A 983 5.56 3.58 -12.40
N PHE A 984 6.48 3.10 -13.25
CA PHE A 984 7.89 3.49 -13.21
C PHE A 984 8.18 4.84 -13.91
N SER A 985 7.16 5.61 -14.27
CA SER A 985 7.31 6.95 -14.89
C SER A 985 7.72 8.06 -13.91
N LYS A 986 7.88 7.73 -12.62
CA LYS A 986 8.45 8.61 -11.58
C LYS A 986 9.91 8.23 -11.29
N GLU A 987 10.70 9.17 -10.78
CA GLU A 987 12.07 8.89 -10.36
C GLU A 987 12.07 7.77 -9.30
N VAL A 988 12.71 6.66 -9.63
CA VAL A 988 12.80 5.48 -8.77
C VAL A 988 14.09 5.57 -7.96
N PHE A 989 13.99 5.96 -6.69
CA PHE A 989 15.16 6.06 -5.82
C PHE A 989 15.80 4.68 -5.60
N TYR A 990 17.14 4.63 -5.70
CA TYR A 990 17.95 3.45 -5.45
C TYR A 990 17.59 2.82 -4.09
N MET A 991 17.38 1.49 -4.07
CA MET A 991 16.91 0.69 -2.92
C MET A 991 15.47 0.91 -2.42
N SER A 992 14.63 1.69 -3.12
CA SER A 992 13.18 1.70 -2.83
C SER A 992 12.49 0.36 -3.16
N ASP A 993 11.34 0.08 -2.56
CA ASP A 993 10.53 -1.10 -2.92
C ASP A 993 10.18 -1.11 -4.41
N ALA A 994 9.95 0.07 -5.01
CA ALA A 994 9.74 0.21 -6.45
C ALA A 994 11.01 -0.13 -7.26
N PHE A 995 12.19 0.31 -6.82
CA PHE A 995 13.48 -0.06 -7.43
C PHE A 995 13.72 -1.56 -7.39
N ASN A 996 13.54 -2.17 -6.22
CA ASN A 996 13.73 -3.60 -6.04
C ASN A 996 12.73 -4.40 -6.88
N ASN A 997 11.46 -3.99 -6.95
CA ASN A 997 10.46 -4.62 -7.82
C ASN A 997 10.81 -4.51 -9.31
N MET A 998 11.34 -3.37 -9.75
CA MET A 998 11.84 -3.17 -11.11
C MET A 998 13.02 -4.11 -11.41
N MET A 999 13.99 -4.21 -10.51
CA MET A 999 15.15 -5.10 -10.64
C MET A 999 14.74 -6.58 -10.66
N TRP A 1000 13.77 -6.98 -9.84
CA TRP A 1000 13.22 -8.34 -9.88
C TRP A 1000 12.49 -8.64 -11.18
N ARG A 1001 11.79 -7.66 -11.75
CA ARG A 1001 11.16 -7.83 -13.06
C ARG A 1001 12.18 -7.98 -14.18
N ARG A 1002 13.28 -7.23 -14.12
CA ARG A 1002 14.45 -7.45 -14.99
C ARG A 1002 14.94 -8.90 -14.89
N THR A 1003 15.18 -9.40 -13.68
CA THR A 1003 15.67 -10.78 -13.50
C THR A 1003 14.71 -11.81 -14.10
N LEU A 1004 13.39 -11.61 -13.95
CA LEU A 1004 12.39 -12.48 -14.58
C LEU A 1004 12.44 -12.44 -16.11
N PHE A 1005 12.54 -11.24 -16.69
CA PHE A 1005 12.64 -11.05 -18.14
C PHE A 1005 13.88 -11.72 -18.72
N LEU A 1006 15.04 -11.52 -18.09
CA LEU A 1006 16.29 -12.13 -18.52
C LEU A 1006 16.26 -13.66 -18.39
N GLY A 1007 15.58 -14.20 -17.39
CA GLY A 1007 15.30 -15.64 -17.30
C GLY A 1007 14.48 -16.16 -18.48
N ASP A 1008 13.52 -15.39 -18.98
CA ASP A 1008 12.73 -15.77 -20.16
C ASP A 1008 13.56 -15.79 -21.45
N VAL A 1009 14.47 -14.83 -21.61
CA VAL A 1009 15.44 -14.81 -22.73
C VAL A 1009 16.31 -16.07 -22.73
N LEU A 1010 16.80 -16.51 -21.57
CA LEU A 1010 17.56 -17.76 -21.45
C LEU A 1010 16.71 -19.00 -21.78
N ARG A 1011 15.45 -19.04 -21.35
CA ARG A 1011 14.53 -20.16 -21.65
C ARG A 1011 14.30 -20.32 -23.15
N ARG A 1012 14.34 -19.22 -23.90
CA ARG A 1012 14.22 -19.18 -25.36
C ARG A 1012 15.51 -19.56 -26.09
N GLY A 1013 16.60 -19.78 -25.35
CA GLY A 1013 17.88 -20.24 -25.89
C GLY A 1013 18.79 -19.11 -26.39
N TYR A 1014 18.52 -17.86 -26.03
CA TYR A 1014 19.40 -16.74 -26.36
C TYR A 1014 20.42 -16.51 -25.26
N SER A 1015 21.70 -16.48 -25.64
CA SER A 1015 22.75 -15.98 -24.77
C SER A 1015 22.73 -14.45 -24.82
N PHE A 1016 23.14 -13.76 -23.77
CA PHE A 1016 23.16 -12.29 -23.82
C PHE A 1016 24.25 -11.67 -22.97
N ILE A 1017 24.69 -10.48 -23.40
CA ILE A 1017 25.35 -9.50 -22.55
C ILE A 1017 24.27 -8.60 -21.97
N PHE A 1018 24.17 -8.55 -20.65
CA PHE A 1018 23.40 -7.52 -19.97
C PHE A 1018 24.33 -6.35 -19.62
N THR A 1019 23.88 -5.13 -19.88
CA THR A 1019 24.59 -3.90 -19.54
C THR A 1019 23.62 -2.87 -18.97
N ASP A 1020 24.00 -2.22 -17.87
CA ASP A 1020 23.32 -1.02 -17.40
C ASP A 1020 23.64 0.16 -18.33
N MET A 1021 22.74 1.16 -18.33
CA MET A 1021 22.83 2.36 -19.18
C MET A 1021 24.00 3.28 -18.84
N ASP A 1022 24.60 3.13 -17.67
CA ASP A 1022 25.73 3.89 -17.15
C ASP A 1022 27.06 3.13 -17.27
N VAL A 1023 27.12 2.19 -18.23
CA VAL A 1023 28.34 1.52 -18.67
C VAL A 1023 28.73 2.05 -20.05
N MET A 1024 29.88 2.71 -20.15
CA MET A 1024 30.41 3.18 -21.44
C MET A 1024 31.15 2.06 -22.14
N TRP A 1025 30.90 1.89 -23.43
CA TRP A 1025 31.56 0.87 -24.27
C TRP A 1025 32.63 1.56 -25.11
N LEU A 1026 33.90 1.31 -24.77
CA LEU A 1026 35.04 1.92 -25.47
C LEU A 1026 35.69 0.97 -26.48
N ARG A 1027 35.57 -0.35 -26.26
CA ARG A 1027 36.03 -1.39 -27.19
C ARG A 1027 35.06 -2.57 -27.22
N ASN A 1028 35.16 -3.39 -28.26
CA ASN A 1028 34.40 -4.64 -28.38
C ASN A 1028 34.69 -5.61 -27.19
N PRO A 1029 33.72 -5.93 -26.32
CA PRO A 1029 33.96 -6.80 -25.17
C PRO A 1029 34.10 -8.27 -25.51
N PHE A 1030 33.65 -8.71 -26.69
CA PHE A 1030 33.79 -10.10 -27.10
C PHE A 1030 35.26 -10.54 -27.25
N SER A 1031 36.21 -9.60 -27.32
CA SER A 1031 37.65 -9.87 -27.31
C SER A 1031 38.17 -10.44 -25.98
N GLN A 1032 37.47 -10.22 -24.86
CA GLN A 1032 37.88 -10.68 -23.52
C GLN A 1032 36.87 -11.62 -22.85
N LEU A 1033 35.68 -11.79 -23.44
CA LEU A 1033 34.69 -12.76 -23.00
C LEU A 1033 35.02 -14.13 -23.56
N SER A 1034 35.07 -15.14 -22.69
CA SER A 1034 35.20 -16.53 -23.13
C SER A 1034 33.89 -16.99 -23.79
N ARG A 1035 33.99 -17.77 -24.87
CA ARG A 1035 32.79 -18.33 -25.53
C ARG A 1035 32.59 -19.81 -25.24
N ASP A 1036 33.63 -20.48 -24.74
CA ASP A 1036 33.66 -21.93 -24.58
C ASP A 1036 33.97 -22.31 -23.12
N GLY A 1037 32.91 -22.61 -22.37
CA GLY A 1037 33.03 -23.37 -21.12
C GLY A 1037 32.53 -22.70 -19.85
N GLU A 1038 32.39 -21.37 -19.79
CA GLU A 1038 31.82 -20.66 -18.64
C GLU A 1038 30.33 -20.38 -18.81
N ASP A 1039 29.53 -20.64 -17.77
CA ASP A 1039 28.08 -20.45 -17.75
C ASP A 1039 27.70 -18.96 -17.52
N LEU A 1040 28.49 -18.25 -16.70
CA LEU A 1040 28.26 -16.86 -16.32
C LEU A 1040 29.60 -16.12 -16.20
N GLN A 1041 29.72 -14.98 -16.87
CA GLN A 1041 30.89 -14.10 -16.79
C GLN A 1041 30.46 -12.71 -16.34
N MET A 1042 30.84 -12.30 -15.13
CA MET A 1042 30.26 -11.11 -14.50
C MET A 1042 31.32 -10.13 -14.01
N SER A 1043 31.05 -8.84 -14.18
CA SER A 1043 31.87 -7.76 -13.61
C SER A 1043 31.91 -7.84 -12.07
N SER A 1044 32.89 -7.17 -11.49
CA SER A 1044 33.10 -7.09 -10.04
C SER A 1044 33.43 -5.66 -9.66
N ASP A 1045 33.00 -5.24 -8.48
CA ASP A 1045 33.40 -3.93 -7.95
C ASP A 1045 34.91 -3.89 -7.63
N PHE A 1046 35.46 -5.05 -7.22
CA PHE A 1046 36.89 -5.27 -6.99
C PHE A 1046 37.32 -6.63 -7.54
N TYR A 1047 38.38 -6.65 -8.34
CA TYR A 1047 38.97 -7.86 -8.90
C TYR A 1047 40.24 -8.27 -8.14
N TYR A 1048 40.20 -9.44 -7.49
CA TYR A 1048 41.30 -9.96 -6.66
C TYR A 1048 42.31 -10.84 -7.42
N GLY A 1049 42.55 -10.55 -8.71
CA GLY A 1049 43.66 -11.11 -9.49
C GLY A 1049 43.49 -12.54 -10.00
N LYS A 1050 42.35 -13.20 -9.78
CA LYS A 1050 42.07 -14.55 -10.31
C LYS A 1050 40.63 -14.66 -10.85
N PRO A 1051 40.43 -15.20 -12.07
CA PRO A 1051 39.14 -15.19 -12.75
C PRO A 1051 38.08 -16.10 -12.11
N PHE A 1052 38.44 -17.06 -11.25
CA PHE A 1052 37.51 -17.97 -10.58
C PHE A 1052 37.47 -17.79 -9.05
N ASN A 1053 38.07 -16.71 -8.55
CA ASN A 1053 38.15 -16.43 -7.11
C ASN A 1053 36.86 -15.78 -6.59
N ASN A 1054 36.61 -15.86 -5.29
CA ASN A 1054 35.35 -15.48 -4.64
C ASN A 1054 35.08 -13.95 -4.59
N SER A 1055 35.23 -13.23 -5.69
CA SER A 1055 34.98 -11.78 -5.80
C SER A 1055 33.50 -11.43 -5.61
N ASN A 1056 33.22 -10.16 -5.28
CA ASN A 1056 31.86 -9.63 -5.21
C ASN A 1056 31.33 -9.38 -6.61
N PHE A 1057 30.15 -9.92 -6.89
CA PHE A 1057 29.47 -9.73 -8.15
C PHE A 1057 28.96 -8.30 -8.32
N ASN A 1058 29.13 -7.73 -9.51
CA ASN A 1058 28.44 -6.51 -9.94
C ASN A 1058 27.47 -6.87 -11.08
N THR A 1059 26.19 -6.52 -10.92
CA THR A 1059 25.11 -6.88 -11.85
C THR A 1059 24.89 -5.86 -12.96
N GLY A 1060 25.77 -4.86 -13.11
CA GLY A 1060 25.68 -3.83 -14.14
C GLY A 1060 26.34 -4.22 -15.47
N PHE A 1061 27.22 -5.23 -15.49
CA PHE A 1061 27.70 -5.82 -16.73
C PHE A 1061 27.99 -7.32 -16.54
N TYR A 1062 27.36 -8.17 -17.36
CA TYR A 1062 27.64 -9.60 -17.38
C TYR A 1062 27.20 -10.28 -18.68
N PHE A 1063 27.89 -11.36 -19.02
CA PHE A 1063 27.58 -12.26 -20.13
C PHE A 1063 27.08 -13.60 -19.59
N VAL A 1064 25.95 -14.08 -20.09
CA VAL A 1064 25.34 -15.36 -19.71
C VAL A 1064 25.14 -16.24 -20.93
N THR A 1065 25.57 -17.48 -20.83
CA THR A 1065 25.31 -18.49 -21.86
C THR A 1065 23.99 -19.20 -21.58
N ALA A 1066 23.12 -19.30 -22.58
CA ALA A 1066 21.86 -20.01 -22.45
C ALA A 1066 22.08 -21.52 -22.30
N ASN A 1067 21.76 -22.05 -21.12
CA ASN A 1067 21.76 -23.48 -20.85
C ASN A 1067 20.85 -23.81 -19.65
N LYS A 1068 20.63 -25.11 -19.39
CA LYS A 1068 19.73 -25.55 -18.32
C LYS A 1068 20.14 -25.06 -16.93
N LYS A 1069 21.45 -24.87 -16.68
CA LYS A 1069 21.96 -24.41 -15.39
C LYS A 1069 21.71 -22.91 -15.19
N THR A 1070 21.92 -22.11 -16.23
CA THR A 1070 21.70 -20.66 -16.16
C THR A 1070 20.22 -20.32 -16.11
N VAL A 1071 19.36 -21.06 -16.81
CA VAL A 1071 17.90 -20.98 -16.63
C VAL A 1071 17.50 -21.27 -15.17
N ALA A 1072 18.00 -22.39 -14.60
CA ALA A 1072 17.72 -22.74 -13.21
C ALA A 1072 18.24 -21.69 -12.22
N LEU A 1073 19.41 -21.09 -12.47
CA LEU A 1073 19.94 -20.00 -11.66
C LEU A 1073 18.99 -18.81 -11.63
N PHE A 1074 18.50 -18.35 -12.78
CA PHE A 1074 17.62 -17.18 -12.87
C PHE A 1074 16.23 -17.46 -12.27
N ASP A 1075 15.70 -18.68 -12.43
CA ASP A 1075 14.44 -19.07 -11.81
C ASP A 1075 14.54 -19.11 -10.27
N GLU A 1076 15.63 -19.69 -9.72
CA GLU A 1076 15.88 -19.66 -8.28
C GLU A 1076 16.14 -18.25 -7.77
N TRP A 1077 16.92 -17.46 -8.52
CA TRP A 1077 17.24 -16.08 -8.16
C TRP A 1077 15.97 -15.23 -8.05
N TYR A 1078 15.05 -15.39 -9.01
CA TYR A 1078 13.75 -14.71 -8.97
C TYR A 1078 12.80 -15.24 -7.88
N ALA A 1079 12.84 -16.53 -7.56
CA ALA A 1079 12.01 -17.14 -6.51
C ALA A 1079 12.37 -16.63 -5.11
N TRP A 1080 13.64 -16.27 -4.89
CA TRP A 1080 14.16 -15.78 -3.61
C TRP A 1080 13.66 -14.39 -3.20
N ARG A 1081 12.98 -13.66 -4.09
CA ARG A 1081 12.44 -12.32 -3.83
C ARG A 1081 11.55 -12.22 -2.57
N ASN A 1082 10.86 -13.30 -2.20
CA ASN A 1082 9.90 -13.32 -1.09
C ASN A 1082 10.54 -13.64 0.28
N ASN A 1083 11.79 -14.13 0.29
CA ASN A 1083 12.38 -14.75 1.49
C ASN A 1083 13.20 -13.77 2.34
N LEU A 1084 13.53 -12.58 1.84
CA LEU A 1084 14.43 -11.63 2.51
C LEU A 1084 14.02 -10.17 2.21
N LYS A 1085 13.26 -9.55 3.12
CA LYS A 1085 12.90 -8.13 3.01
C LYS A 1085 14.16 -7.26 3.19
N GLY A 1086 14.38 -6.32 2.27
CA GLY A 1086 15.44 -5.30 2.36
C GLY A 1086 16.75 -5.57 1.60
N MET A 1087 16.87 -6.69 0.86
CA MET A 1087 18.05 -6.98 0.02
C MET A 1087 17.76 -6.71 -1.46
N LYS A 1088 18.72 -6.11 -2.20
CA LYS A 1088 18.64 -6.00 -3.67
C LYS A 1088 19.05 -7.30 -4.35
N GLU A 1089 18.74 -7.45 -5.63
CA GLU A 1089 18.97 -8.67 -6.42
C GLU A 1089 20.44 -9.11 -6.42
N GLN A 1090 21.38 -8.17 -6.48
CA GLN A 1090 22.82 -8.43 -6.39
C GLN A 1090 23.21 -9.04 -5.04
N ASP A 1091 22.64 -8.56 -3.94
CA ASP A 1091 22.90 -9.07 -2.58
C ASP A 1091 22.34 -10.48 -2.42
N VAL A 1092 21.15 -10.72 -2.98
CA VAL A 1092 20.53 -12.05 -3.01
C VAL A 1092 21.39 -13.03 -3.80
N LEU A 1093 21.91 -12.63 -4.96
CA LEU A 1093 22.79 -13.49 -5.75
C LEU A 1093 24.09 -13.82 -4.98
N GLN A 1094 24.67 -12.83 -4.31
CA GLN A 1094 25.83 -13.02 -3.45
C GLN A 1094 25.52 -13.97 -2.29
N LYS A 1095 24.32 -13.90 -1.71
CA LYS A 1095 23.85 -14.80 -0.65
C LYS A 1095 23.61 -16.22 -1.17
N MET A 1096 22.93 -16.38 -2.30
CA MET A 1096 22.74 -17.68 -2.96
C MET A 1096 24.08 -18.37 -3.25
N LYS A 1097 25.08 -17.59 -3.68
CA LYS A 1097 26.46 -18.07 -3.84
C LYS A 1097 27.05 -18.54 -2.51
N LYS A 1098 26.94 -17.75 -1.44
CA LYS A 1098 27.42 -18.14 -0.09
C LYS A 1098 26.73 -19.40 0.44
N GLU A 1099 25.45 -19.60 0.11
CA GLU A 1099 24.67 -20.78 0.49
C GLU A 1099 24.86 -21.99 -0.44
N GLY A 1100 25.81 -21.90 -1.39
CA GLY A 1100 26.20 -23.03 -2.23
C GLY A 1100 25.28 -23.30 -3.42
N ALA A 1101 24.35 -22.40 -3.77
CA ALA A 1101 23.47 -22.57 -4.93
C ALA A 1101 24.26 -22.76 -6.23
N PHE A 1102 25.38 -22.04 -6.39
CA PHE A 1102 26.22 -22.10 -7.58
C PHE A 1102 26.91 -23.46 -7.73
N THR A 1103 27.40 -24.02 -6.62
CA THR A 1103 27.97 -25.36 -6.56
C THR A 1103 26.90 -26.42 -6.80
N ARG A 1104 25.73 -26.28 -6.18
CA ARG A 1104 24.59 -27.20 -6.34
C ARG A 1104 24.08 -27.25 -7.79
N LEU A 1105 24.04 -26.11 -8.47
CA LEU A 1105 23.67 -26.02 -9.89
C LEU A 1105 24.81 -26.37 -10.85
N GLY A 1106 26.04 -26.61 -10.33
CA GLY A 1106 27.21 -26.94 -11.13
C GLY A 1106 27.64 -25.84 -12.09
N LEU A 1107 27.46 -24.57 -11.71
CA LEU A 1107 27.76 -23.39 -12.54
C LEU A 1107 29.27 -23.10 -12.59
N LYS A 1108 29.77 -22.86 -13.80
CA LYS A 1108 31.12 -22.34 -14.04
C LYS A 1108 31.06 -20.82 -14.18
N VAL A 1109 31.53 -20.11 -13.16
CA VAL A 1109 31.44 -18.64 -13.12
C VAL A 1109 32.81 -18.00 -13.17
N ARG A 1110 32.99 -17.05 -14.08
CA ARG A 1110 34.22 -16.26 -14.23
C ARG A 1110 33.98 -14.79 -13.92
N TYR A 1111 34.88 -14.19 -13.16
CA TYR A 1111 34.89 -12.78 -12.81
C TYR A 1111 35.71 -12.02 -13.84
N LEU A 1112 35.14 -10.92 -14.32
CA LEU A 1112 35.79 -10.06 -15.31
C LEU A 1112 36.80 -9.14 -14.61
N GLU A 1113 37.98 -9.03 -15.22
CA GLU A 1113 39.09 -8.23 -14.68
C GLU A 1113 38.83 -6.73 -14.88
N THR A 1114 38.97 -5.95 -13.82
CA THR A 1114 38.71 -4.50 -13.80
C THR A 1114 39.71 -3.68 -14.62
N ALA A 1115 40.84 -4.26 -15.02
CA ALA A 1115 41.75 -3.63 -15.98
C ALA A 1115 41.11 -3.47 -17.38
N TYR A 1116 40.19 -4.38 -17.74
CA TYR A 1116 39.46 -4.38 -19.01
C TYR A 1116 38.01 -3.93 -18.83
N PHE A 1117 37.30 -4.47 -17.83
CA PHE A 1117 35.93 -4.10 -17.47
C PHE A 1117 35.96 -3.16 -16.27
N SER A 1118 36.45 -1.94 -16.52
CA SER A 1118 36.74 -0.94 -15.50
C SER A 1118 35.45 -0.39 -14.88
N GLY A 1119 35.56 0.13 -13.66
CA GLY A 1119 34.51 0.96 -13.06
C GLY A 1119 35.11 1.93 -12.05
N PHE A 1120 34.38 2.95 -11.62
CA PHE A 1120 34.96 3.94 -10.68
C PHE A 1120 35.29 3.37 -9.30
N CYS A 1121 34.66 2.26 -8.86
CA CYS A 1121 35.09 1.56 -7.64
C CYS A 1121 36.55 1.07 -7.73
N GLN A 1122 36.99 0.64 -8.91
CA GLN A 1122 38.36 0.22 -9.20
C GLN A 1122 38.70 0.57 -10.65
N MET A 1123 39.13 1.82 -10.86
CA MET A 1123 39.39 2.34 -12.20
C MET A 1123 40.72 1.78 -12.74
N SER A 1124 40.72 1.32 -13.99
CA SER A 1124 41.93 0.84 -14.65
C SER A 1124 42.96 1.95 -14.81
N GLN A 1125 44.23 1.65 -14.56
CA GLN A 1125 45.33 2.60 -14.72
C GLN A 1125 45.85 2.70 -16.17
N ASP A 1126 45.40 1.79 -17.06
CA ASP A 1126 45.84 1.72 -18.45
C ASP A 1126 44.65 1.85 -19.40
N LEU A 1127 44.42 3.07 -19.91
CA LEU A 1127 43.33 3.40 -20.83
C LEU A 1127 43.32 2.52 -22.10
N ARG A 1128 44.48 2.00 -22.51
CA ARG A 1128 44.63 1.16 -23.71
C ARG A 1128 44.01 -0.23 -23.56
N LYS A 1129 43.80 -0.68 -22.32
CA LYS A 1129 43.19 -1.99 -22.03
C LYS A 1129 41.69 -1.92 -21.81
N VAL A 1130 41.18 -0.73 -21.50
CA VAL A 1130 39.79 -0.56 -21.06
C VAL A 1130 38.83 -0.84 -22.21
N ILE A 1131 37.89 -1.72 -21.95
CA ILE A 1131 36.82 -2.13 -22.86
C ILE A 1131 35.52 -1.46 -22.45
N THR A 1132 35.18 -1.53 -21.17
CA THR A 1132 34.00 -0.86 -20.62
C THR A 1132 34.36 -0.06 -19.37
N VAL A 1133 33.61 1.01 -19.12
CA VAL A 1133 33.68 1.79 -17.88
C VAL A 1133 32.30 1.90 -17.26
N HIS A 1134 32.08 1.18 -16.16
CA HIS A 1134 30.85 1.28 -15.37
C HIS A 1134 30.96 2.42 -14.36
N ALA A 1135 29.96 3.31 -14.30
CA ALA A 1135 29.83 4.31 -13.25
C ALA A 1135 29.34 3.72 -11.90
N ASN A 1136 29.93 2.59 -11.47
CA ASN A 1136 29.74 2.04 -10.13
C ASN A 1136 30.40 2.96 -9.07
N CYS A 1137 29.98 2.88 -7.81
CA CYS A 1137 30.45 3.78 -6.74
C CYS A 1137 30.16 5.29 -6.96
N CYS A 1138 29.09 5.62 -7.70
CA CYS A 1138 28.54 6.98 -7.82
C CYS A 1138 27.20 7.12 -7.09
N ALA A 1139 27.02 8.21 -6.34
CA ALA A 1139 25.82 8.42 -5.51
C ALA A 1139 24.58 8.98 -6.25
N SER A 1140 24.74 9.62 -7.42
CA SER A 1140 23.62 10.26 -8.15
C SER A 1140 23.76 10.20 -9.67
N MET A 1141 22.63 10.29 -10.38
CA MET A 1141 22.59 10.33 -11.85
C MET A 1141 23.40 11.50 -12.42
N LYS A 1142 23.34 12.66 -11.77
CA LYS A 1142 24.10 13.85 -12.16
C LYS A 1142 25.61 13.60 -12.08
N ALA A 1143 26.08 12.94 -11.02
CA ALA A 1143 27.49 12.57 -10.87
C ALA A 1143 27.92 11.58 -11.96
N LYS A 1144 27.11 10.54 -12.21
CA LYS A 1144 27.37 9.56 -13.28
C LYS A 1144 27.51 10.24 -14.65
N LEU A 1145 26.60 11.14 -15.00
CA LEU A 1145 26.65 11.86 -16.29
C LEU A 1145 27.90 12.73 -16.45
N ILE A 1146 28.32 13.44 -15.40
CA ILE A 1146 29.51 14.32 -15.44
C ILE A 1146 30.78 13.48 -15.62
N ASP A 1147 30.94 12.43 -14.83
CA ASP A 1147 32.13 11.61 -14.81
C ASP A 1147 32.24 10.76 -16.08
N LEU A 1148 31.13 10.17 -16.56
CA LEU A 1148 31.11 9.40 -17.80
C LEU A 1148 31.34 10.27 -19.04
N ARG A 1149 30.84 11.52 -19.07
CA ARG A 1149 31.20 12.47 -20.14
C ARG A 1149 32.69 12.76 -20.14
N SER A 1150 33.28 12.92 -18.96
CA SER A 1150 34.72 13.13 -18.83
C SER A 1150 35.52 11.91 -19.32
N VAL A 1151 35.05 10.69 -19.04
CA VAL A 1151 35.61 9.44 -19.58
C VAL A 1151 35.55 9.41 -21.10
N LEU A 1152 34.41 9.77 -21.70
CA LEU A 1152 34.25 9.75 -23.15
C LEU A 1152 35.06 10.85 -23.85
N GLU A 1153 35.15 12.05 -23.27
CA GLU A 1153 36.03 13.11 -23.78
C GLU A 1153 37.51 12.73 -23.68
N ALA A 1154 37.92 12.08 -22.58
CA ALA A 1154 39.27 11.53 -22.44
C ALA A 1154 39.58 10.48 -23.52
N TRP A 1155 38.61 9.61 -23.80
CA TRP A 1155 38.69 8.61 -24.87
C TRP A 1155 38.87 9.25 -26.25
N LYS A 1156 38.04 10.27 -26.58
CA LYS A 1156 38.14 11.01 -27.85
C LYS A 1156 39.52 11.64 -28.05
N VAL A 1157 40.02 12.35 -27.03
CA VAL A 1157 41.33 13.02 -27.09
C VAL A 1157 42.46 12.01 -27.30
N SER A 1158 42.37 10.84 -26.66
CA SER A 1158 43.33 9.75 -26.84
C SER A 1158 43.31 9.20 -28.28
N ASN A 1159 42.14 9.09 -28.91
CA ASN A 1159 41.99 8.54 -30.27
C ASN A 1159 42.25 9.55 -31.39
N SER A 1160 41.99 10.85 -31.17
CA SER A 1160 42.19 11.91 -32.19
C SER A 1160 43.66 12.23 -32.45
N ASN A 1161 44.58 11.84 -31.55
CA ASN A 1161 45.99 12.23 -31.63
C ASN A 1161 46.86 11.41 -32.59
N GLY A 1162 46.30 10.44 -33.35
CA GLY A 1162 46.80 9.97 -34.66
C GLY A 1162 48.29 9.64 -34.83
N THR A 1163 49.06 9.50 -33.75
CA THR A 1163 50.50 9.29 -33.77
C THR A 1163 50.85 8.21 -32.75
N SER A 1164 51.51 7.18 -33.26
CA SER A 1164 51.94 5.94 -32.63
C SER A 1164 53.03 6.14 -31.55
N ASN A 1165 52.95 7.19 -30.74
CA ASN A 1165 53.82 7.45 -29.59
C ASN A 1165 53.21 8.44 -28.55
N ALA A 1166 51.91 8.33 -28.23
CA ALA A 1166 51.34 9.05 -27.09
C ALA A 1166 51.76 8.36 -25.77
N THR A 1167 52.69 8.99 -25.04
CA THR A 1167 53.28 8.53 -23.77
C THR A 1167 52.36 8.63 -22.54
N THR A 1168 51.10 9.03 -22.71
CA THR A 1168 50.12 9.07 -21.61
C THR A 1168 49.26 7.81 -21.61
N THR A 1169 49.64 6.83 -20.78
CA THR A 1169 48.88 5.59 -20.52
C THR A 1169 47.76 5.77 -19.49
N ALA A 1170 47.77 6.88 -18.75
CA ALA A 1170 46.86 7.18 -17.65
C ALA A 1170 45.68 8.04 -18.13
N TRP A 1171 44.54 7.89 -17.46
CA TRP A 1171 43.39 8.77 -17.65
C TRP A 1171 43.79 10.24 -17.44
N PRO A 1172 43.30 11.18 -18.26
CA PRO A 1172 43.36 12.60 -17.93
C PRO A 1172 42.74 12.83 -16.54
N PRO A 1173 43.19 13.82 -15.75
CA PRO A 1173 42.63 14.07 -14.41
C PRO A 1173 41.12 14.29 -14.51
N VAL A 1174 40.36 13.28 -14.12
CA VAL A 1174 38.90 13.31 -14.13
C VAL A 1174 38.49 14.25 -12.99
N LYS A 1175 37.84 15.37 -13.32
CA LYS A 1175 37.24 16.30 -12.33
C LYS A 1175 35.95 15.71 -11.73
N GLY A 1176 35.99 14.43 -11.39
CA GLY A 1176 34.81 13.62 -11.14
C GLY A 1176 34.26 13.77 -9.72
N ILE A 1177 32.95 13.60 -9.59
CA ILE A 1177 32.20 13.63 -8.32
C ILE A 1177 32.13 12.22 -7.70
N CYS A 1178 32.32 11.16 -8.50
CA CYS A 1178 32.26 9.78 -8.03
C CYS A 1178 33.49 9.40 -7.19
N LEU A 1179 33.34 8.38 -6.35
CA LEU A 1179 34.42 7.89 -5.49
C LEU A 1179 35.43 7.10 -6.33
N HIS A 1180 36.46 7.79 -6.84
CA HIS A 1180 37.59 7.16 -7.53
C HIS A 1180 38.60 6.68 -6.48
N ASP A 1181 38.86 5.37 -6.44
CA ASP A 1181 39.91 4.71 -5.65
C ASP A 1181 39.61 4.50 -4.13
N THR A 1182 39.18 3.29 -3.77
CA THR A 1182 39.11 2.84 -2.36
C THR A 1182 39.91 1.56 -2.12
N ALA A 1183 41.10 1.44 -2.71
CA ALA A 1183 42.03 0.38 -2.30
C ALA A 1183 42.67 0.61 -0.91
N THR A 1184 42.50 1.78 -0.28
CA THR A 1184 43.13 2.11 1.02
C THR A 1184 42.17 2.31 2.20
N LYS A 1185 40.86 2.06 2.08
CA LYS A 1185 39.90 2.26 3.20
C LYS A 1185 39.04 1.04 3.56
N GLN A 1186 39.47 -0.18 3.27
CA GLN A 1186 38.71 -1.41 3.54
C GLN A 1186 39.22 -2.26 4.72
N HIS A 1187 39.79 -1.64 5.77
CA HIS A 1187 39.98 -2.32 7.06
C HIS A 1187 38.97 -1.95 8.16
N THR A 1188 37.95 -1.14 7.88
CA THR A 1188 37.00 -0.68 8.93
C THR A 1188 35.52 -0.74 8.53
N ALA A 1189 35.12 -1.61 7.60
CA ALA A 1189 33.71 -1.80 7.24
C ALA A 1189 33.27 -3.27 7.33
N THR A 1190 33.52 -3.89 8.49
CA THR A 1190 32.72 -5.02 9.00
C THR A 1190 32.28 -4.69 10.42
N LYS A 1191 31.37 -3.72 10.51
CA LYS A 1191 30.41 -3.50 11.61
C LYS A 1191 29.61 -2.25 11.25
N HIS A 1192 28.44 -2.43 10.65
CA HIS A 1192 27.17 -1.96 11.17
C HIS A 1192 26.03 -2.51 10.32
#